data_AF-A0A061GED5-F1
#
_entry.id   AF-A0A061GED5-F1
#
_cell.length_a   1.000
_cell.length_b   1.000
_cell.length_c   1.000
_cell.angle_alpha   90.00
_cell.angle_beta   90.00
_cell.angle_gamma   90.00
#
_symmetry.space_group_name_H-M   'P 1'
#
loop_
_entity.id
_entity.type
_entity.pdbx_description
1 polymer ?
#
loop_
_entity_poly.entity_id
_entity_poly.type
_entity_poly.pdbx_seq_one_letter_code
_entity_poly.pdbx_strand_id
1 'polypeptide(L)'
;MSAKLSTCFFNHGFISLNYNNNSKKNVISYKKHVNLRLLFVPSRRLLPASCKMRQKNFSSQNKRPQGKKLPSEQIPTSAKLQPNSDEESEPENSVPNSVDMEHIVQNETLYEDDVNTRVDVEYINEQNLGTLSVSAIETNRDVEHTDGQNLDSLTLPAVTKALAINRDGGEQLSGVLLEDLIGMIKNAERNILLLNQARVHALEDLHKILSEKESLQGEINILEMRLAEADARIKVASQEKIHVELLEDQLEKLRNELIHRGGSGKSELELYENQNKISKEEMLLACDRHVHSLSKEVDSLRTENLALKHDIQALKSMLSNVKDTNEHMVTLENERSFLESALKELESKLSVSQQDSSNISALKVECKDLWAKVENLQLLLDKATKQADQAISVLQQNHDLRKKVDKLEESLEDANVFKLSSEKMQHYNELMQQKMKLLEERLQKSDQEIHSYVQLYQESVQEFQETLDSLKEESKKRALDEPVDDMPWEFWSHLLLTIDGWVLEKKISSSDANLLREFVQKRDRRIHDAFMACKEKNEREVISKFLHLTSSQASPGLYVIHIAAEMAPVAKVGGLGDVVTGLGKALQKKGHLVEIVLPKYDCMQYDRIRDLRALDVTVESYFDGKLFQNKVWVGTVEGLPVYFIEPHHPNKFFWRGQCYGEHDDFKRFSFFSRAALELLLQAGKKPDIIHCHDWQTAFVAPLYWDLYAPKGLNSARICFTCHNFEYQGSASASELASCGLDVQQLNRPDRMQDNSANDRVNPVKGAIVFSNIVTTVSPTYAQEVRTAEGGRGLHSTLNFHSKKFMGILNGIDTDAWNPATDTFLKVQYSANDLQGKAENKAAMRRHLGLSSADDRQPLVGSITRLVPQKGMHLIRHAIYRTLEMGGQFVLLGSSPVAHIQREFEGIANQFQNHDHIRLILKYDESLSHYIYAASDMFIIPSIFEPCGLTQMIAMRYGSVPIARQTGGLKDSVFDVDDDTIPHQFQNGFTFMTPDEQGVNSALERAFNLYKHDKASWQRLVQKDMNIDFSWDSSASQYEELYAKSVARARAAASHT
;
A
#
# COMPACT_ATOMS: atom_id res chain seq x y z
N MET A 1 -54.06 -50.75 -18.25
CA MET A 1 -54.70 -50.04 -19.38
C MET A 1 -53.72 -48.91 -19.75
N SER A 2 -53.08 -48.89 -20.92
CA SER A 2 -53.61 -48.77 -22.31
C SER A 2 -53.82 -47.29 -22.70
N ALA A 3 -53.19 -46.72 -23.75
CA ALA A 3 -52.28 -47.33 -24.74
C ALA A 3 -51.60 -46.31 -25.70
N LYS A 4 -50.38 -46.66 -26.20
CA LYS A 4 -49.83 -46.44 -27.58
C LYS A 4 -49.52 -44.99 -28.05
N LEU A 5 -48.56 -44.68 -28.93
CA LEU A 5 -47.39 -45.32 -29.62
C LEU A 5 -46.40 -44.14 -29.95
N SER A 6 -45.07 -44.22 -29.84
CA SER A 6 -44.05 -44.90 -30.70
C SER A 6 -43.90 -44.26 -32.12
N THR A 7 -42.74 -44.28 -32.82
CA THR A 7 -41.67 -45.32 -32.88
C THR A 7 -40.34 -44.80 -33.47
N CYS A 8 -39.18 -45.29 -32.97
CA CYS A 8 -37.93 -45.68 -33.70
C CYS A 8 -37.13 -44.70 -34.61
N PHE A 9 -35.83 -44.90 -34.94
CA PHE A 9 -34.84 -45.99 -34.65
C PHE A 9 -33.38 -45.45 -34.59
N PHE A 10 -32.45 -46.30 -34.08
CA PHE A 10 -30.97 -46.24 -34.14
C PHE A 10 -30.43 -46.27 -35.62
N ASN A 11 -29.13 -46.21 -35.99
CA ASN A 11 -27.85 -46.56 -35.32
C ASN A 11 -26.59 -46.06 -36.11
N HIS A 12 -25.38 -46.08 -35.49
CA HIS A 12 -23.97 -46.15 -36.05
C HIS A 12 -23.55 -45.36 -37.34
N GLY A 13 -22.27 -45.10 -37.68
CA GLY A 13 -20.99 -45.26 -36.96
C GLY A 13 -19.75 -45.36 -37.91
N PHE A 14 -18.73 -44.52 -37.67
CA PHE A 14 -17.28 -44.66 -38.00
C PHE A 14 -16.72 -44.88 -39.45
N ILE A 15 -15.52 -44.29 -39.65
CA ILE A 15 -14.39 -44.67 -40.55
C ILE A 15 -14.45 -44.35 -42.08
N SER A 16 -13.68 -43.30 -42.43
CA SER A 16 -12.69 -43.17 -43.53
C SER A 16 -12.56 -44.24 -44.63
N LEU A 17 -12.54 -43.83 -45.91
CA LEU A 17 -11.32 -43.88 -46.77
C LEU A 17 -11.53 -43.37 -48.23
N ASN A 18 -10.70 -42.40 -48.62
CA ASN A 18 -9.99 -42.19 -49.90
C ASN A 18 -10.50 -42.72 -51.27
N TYR A 19 -10.24 -41.87 -52.29
CA TYR A 19 -9.86 -42.20 -53.69
C TYR A 19 -11.00 -42.66 -54.65
N ASN A 20 -11.01 -42.35 -55.97
CA ASN A 20 -10.06 -41.61 -56.82
C ASN A 20 -10.68 -41.08 -58.14
N ASN A 21 -10.16 -39.96 -58.67
CA ASN A 21 -10.19 -39.51 -60.09
C ASN A 21 -11.56 -39.28 -60.80
N ASN A 22 -11.68 -38.50 -61.89
CA ASN A 22 -10.67 -38.08 -62.88
C ASN A 22 -10.97 -36.71 -63.55
N SER A 23 -10.06 -36.23 -64.42
CA SER A 23 -10.03 -34.91 -65.11
C SER A 23 -9.87 -33.70 -64.17
N LYS A 24 -8.71 -33.06 -63.97
CA LYS A 24 -7.49 -32.68 -64.74
C LYS A 24 -7.58 -31.42 -65.62
N LYS A 25 -6.81 -30.41 -65.17
CA LYS A 25 -6.19 -29.27 -65.88
C LYS A 25 -7.08 -28.12 -66.39
N ASN A 26 -7.00 -26.97 -65.70
CA ASN A 26 -6.23 -25.83 -66.24
C ASN A 26 -5.84 -24.81 -65.16
N VAL A 27 -4.53 -24.63 -64.97
CA VAL A 27 -3.79 -23.57 -64.25
C VAL A 27 -2.44 -23.51 -65.00
N ILE A 28 -1.83 -22.39 -65.41
CA ILE A 28 -1.39 -21.15 -64.72
C ILE A 28 -1.31 -20.02 -65.79
N SER A 29 -1.25 -18.74 -65.36
CA SER A 29 -0.79 -17.53 -66.11
C SER A 29 -1.89 -16.48 -66.45
N TYR A 30 -1.73 -15.14 -66.28
CA TYR A 30 -0.69 -14.31 -65.63
C TYR A 30 -1.27 -12.93 -65.15
N LYS A 31 -0.58 -12.31 -64.18
CA LYS A 31 -0.50 -10.88 -63.76
C LYS A 31 -1.51 -9.79 -64.22
N LYS A 32 -2.11 -9.15 -63.20
CA LYS A 32 -2.12 -7.70 -62.84
C LYS A 32 -3.06 -6.65 -63.52
N HIS A 33 -3.67 -5.87 -62.60
CA HIS A 33 -3.86 -4.41 -62.55
C HIS A 33 -5.08 -3.70 -63.21
N VAL A 34 -5.93 -3.15 -62.31
CA VAL A 34 -6.37 -1.72 -62.22
C VAL A 34 -7.74 -1.27 -62.78
N ASN A 35 -8.44 -0.49 -61.92
CA ASN A 35 -9.48 0.56 -62.14
C ASN A 35 -11.02 0.29 -62.11
N LEU A 36 -11.66 0.91 -61.09
CA LEU A 36 -12.79 1.87 -61.12
C LEU A 36 -14.28 1.47 -61.37
N ARG A 37 -15.13 1.85 -60.39
CA ARG A 37 -16.53 2.42 -60.51
C ARG A 37 -17.65 1.45 -60.98
N LEU A 38 -18.98 1.66 -60.77
CA LEU A 38 -19.89 2.56 -60.00
C LEU A 38 -21.26 1.78 -59.83
N LEU A 39 -22.44 2.23 -59.35
CA LEU A 39 -23.12 3.50 -58.94
C LEU A 39 -23.99 3.19 -57.66
N PHE A 40 -24.81 4.05 -57.03
CA PHE A 40 -26.02 4.78 -57.48
C PHE A 40 -26.27 6.08 -56.66
N VAL A 41 -26.85 7.10 -57.30
CA VAL A 41 -26.99 8.54 -56.89
C VAL A 41 -28.17 9.15 -57.69
N PRO A 42 -28.95 10.20 -57.30
CA PRO A 42 -28.81 11.19 -56.20
C PRO A 42 -30.04 11.31 -55.25
N SER A 43 -30.00 12.12 -54.16
CA SER A 43 -30.60 13.48 -54.07
C SER A 43 -30.51 14.04 -52.63
N ARG A 44 -30.55 15.36 -52.33
CA ARG A 44 -30.48 16.58 -53.19
C ARG A 44 -29.58 17.67 -52.54
N ARG A 45 -30.04 18.90 -52.24
CA ARG A 45 -29.24 20.04 -51.70
C ARG A 45 -30.07 21.15 -51.03
N LEU A 46 -29.45 21.90 -50.10
CA LEU A 46 -29.29 23.37 -50.18
C LEU A 46 -28.03 23.83 -49.38
N LEU A 47 -27.64 25.11 -49.50
CA LEU A 47 -26.37 25.75 -49.05
C LEU A 47 -26.69 27.14 -48.40
N PRO A 48 -25.78 27.94 -47.79
CA PRO A 48 -24.31 28.09 -47.94
C PRO A 48 -23.54 27.81 -46.59
N ALA A 49 -22.37 28.35 -46.18
CA ALA A 49 -21.47 29.44 -46.62
C ALA A 49 -19.99 29.23 -46.16
N SER A 50 -19.11 30.24 -46.28
CA SER A 50 -17.66 30.15 -45.97
C SER A 50 -16.95 31.50 -45.73
N CYS A 51 -15.92 31.56 -44.85
CA CYS A 51 -14.74 32.47 -44.81
C CYS A 51 -14.21 32.63 -43.36
N LYS A 52 -12.98 33.09 -43.05
CA LYS A 52 -11.61 33.01 -43.64
C LYS A 52 -10.63 33.63 -42.60
N MET A 53 -9.36 33.22 -42.54
CA MET A 53 -8.37 33.80 -41.60
C MET A 53 -7.84 35.18 -42.03
N ARG A 54 -7.43 36.02 -41.07
CA ARG A 54 -6.30 36.96 -41.21
C ARG A 54 -5.74 37.47 -39.86
N GLN A 55 -4.44 37.76 -39.82
CA GLN A 55 -3.72 38.38 -38.69
C GLN A 55 -3.54 39.89 -38.91
N LYS A 56 -3.39 40.69 -37.83
CA LYS A 56 -2.19 41.54 -37.59
C LYS A 56 -2.21 42.30 -36.24
N ASN A 57 -1.02 42.73 -35.82
CA ASN A 57 -0.63 43.38 -34.56
C ASN A 57 -1.19 44.81 -34.39
N PHE A 58 -1.14 45.40 -33.18
CA PHE A 58 -0.17 46.49 -32.82
C PHE A 58 -0.26 47.01 -31.34
N SER A 59 0.93 47.21 -30.74
CA SER A 59 1.40 48.23 -29.74
C SER A 59 0.60 48.80 -28.55
N SER A 60 1.31 48.86 -27.40
CA SER A 60 1.60 50.02 -26.49
C SER A 60 0.62 50.58 -25.43
N GLN A 61 1.10 50.54 -24.17
CA GLN A 61 1.14 51.57 -23.10
C GLN A 61 -0.11 52.44 -22.73
N ASN A 62 -0.58 52.30 -21.47
CA ASN A 62 -0.71 53.34 -20.40
C ASN A 62 -1.56 52.76 -19.23
N LYS A 63 -1.19 52.85 -17.94
CA LYS A 63 -1.15 54.00 -16.97
C LYS A 63 -2.52 54.56 -16.52
N ARG A 64 -2.77 54.37 -15.21
CA ARG A 64 -3.65 55.02 -14.18
C ARG A 64 -3.82 56.56 -14.30
N PRO A 65 -4.69 57.28 -13.49
CA PRO A 65 -5.75 56.87 -12.52
C PRO A 65 -7.05 57.77 -12.48
N GLN A 66 -7.94 57.55 -11.47
CA GLN A 66 -8.95 58.47 -10.84
C GLN A 66 -10.12 59.03 -11.71
N GLY A 67 -11.33 59.37 -11.20
CA GLY A 67 -11.97 59.13 -9.88
C GLY A 67 -12.76 60.34 -9.29
N LYS A 68 -14.05 60.21 -8.88
CA LYS A 68 -14.76 61.13 -7.92
C LYS A 68 -16.23 60.77 -7.54
N LYS A 69 -16.59 61.09 -6.28
CA LYS A 69 -17.91 61.46 -5.66
C LYS A 69 -19.03 60.42 -5.32
N LEU A 70 -19.33 60.38 -4.00
CA LEU A 70 -20.61 60.14 -3.29
C LEU A 70 -21.37 61.51 -3.08
N PRO A 71 -22.47 61.70 -2.28
CA PRO A 71 -23.28 60.80 -1.39
C PRO A 71 -24.84 60.92 -1.52
N SER A 72 -25.58 60.49 -0.47
CA SER A 72 -27.03 60.69 -0.12
C SER A 72 -28.12 59.96 -0.96
N GLU A 73 -29.14 59.24 -0.44
CA GLU A 73 -30.13 59.42 0.69
C GLU A 73 -31.41 60.22 0.31
N GLN A 74 -32.64 60.01 0.84
CA GLN A 74 -33.15 59.18 1.96
C GLN A 74 -34.67 58.81 1.86
N ILE A 75 -35.20 58.23 2.96
CA ILE A 75 -36.51 57.58 3.27
C ILE A 75 -37.73 58.55 3.36
N PRO A 76 -38.99 58.05 3.32
CA PRO A 76 -39.95 58.27 4.44
C PRO A 76 -40.85 57.03 4.76
N THR A 77 -41.63 56.82 5.84
CA THR A 77 -41.79 57.27 7.27
C THR A 77 -43.29 57.10 7.63
N SER A 78 -43.71 56.31 8.65
CA SER A 78 -44.88 56.63 9.55
C SER A 78 -45.32 55.57 10.61
N ALA A 79 -45.30 55.96 11.90
CA ALA A 79 -46.40 55.93 12.90
C ALA A 79 -47.04 54.65 13.55
N LYS A 80 -46.95 54.61 14.90
CA LYS A 80 -48.03 54.46 15.94
C LYS A 80 -48.50 53.09 16.56
N LEU A 81 -48.35 53.04 17.90
CA LEU A 81 -49.31 52.69 18.99
C LEU A 81 -49.55 51.25 19.52
N GLN A 82 -49.46 51.16 20.88
CA GLN A 82 -50.24 50.34 21.84
C GLN A 82 -49.86 48.85 22.11
N PRO A 83 -50.25 48.24 23.27
CA PRO A 83 -49.26 47.59 24.16
C PRO A 83 -49.61 46.17 24.67
N ASN A 84 -48.86 45.72 25.70
CA ASN A 84 -49.03 44.55 26.58
C ASN A 84 -48.70 43.17 26.00
N SER A 85 -47.50 42.66 26.31
CA SER A 85 -47.33 41.54 27.25
C SER A 85 -45.86 41.27 27.58
N ASP A 86 -45.67 40.69 28.76
CA ASP A 86 -44.47 40.17 29.42
C ASP A 86 -43.72 39.10 28.55
N GLU A 87 -42.47 38.70 28.80
CA GLU A 87 -41.70 38.68 30.05
C GLU A 87 -40.25 39.22 29.94
N GLU A 88 -39.82 39.87 31.02
CA GLU A 88 -38.45 40.16 31.49
C GLU A 88 -37.36 40.62 30.50
N SER A 89 -37.27 41.95 30.39
CA SER A 89 -36.05 42.71 30.09
C SER A 89 -35.86 43.80 31.17
N GLU A 90 -34.85 44.67 30.97
CA GLU A 90 -34.72 46.01 31.59
C GLU A 90 -34.19 46.14 33.05
N PRO A 91 -33.70 47.34 33.45
CA PRO A 91 -32.85 47.52 34.63
C PRO A 91 -33.30 48.68 35.56
N GLU A 92 -32.34 49.27 36.29
CA GLU A 92 -32.32 50.59 36.94
C GLU A 92 -33.62 51.21 37.51
N ASN A 93 -33.65 51.36 38.84
CA ASN A 93 -34.27 52.54 39.46
C ASN A 93 -33.52 52.94 40.75
N SER A 94 -33.73 54.17 41.24
CA SER A 94 -32.74 54.84 42.10
C SER A 94 -33.30 55.50 43.36
N VAL A 95 -32.44 55.63 44.39
CA VAL A 95 -32.56 56.49 45.61
C VAL A 95 -33.62 56.04 46.65
N PRO A 96 -33.41 56.15 47.99
CA PRO A 96 -32.15 56.20 48.78
C PRO A 96 -32.07 55.14 49.92
N ASN A 97 -30.87 54.83 50.43
CA ASN A 97 -30.47 55.20 51.81
C ASN A 97 -29.07 54.70 52.26
N SER A 98 -28.43 55.55 53.08
CA SER A 98 -27.44 55.26 54.15
C SER A 98 -26.11 54.52 53.87
N VAL A 99 -25.03 55.32 53.95
CA VAL A 99 -23.77 55.09 54.73
C VAL A 99 -22.70 54.11 54.19
N ASP A 100 -21.60 54.71 53.70
CA ASP A 100 -20.18 54.62 54.15
C ASP A 100 -19.63 53.27 54.71
N MET A 101 -18.40 52.80 54.45
CA MET A 101 -17.14 53.35 53.88
C MET A 101 -16.46 52.30 52.94
N GLU A 102 -15.38 52.52 52.18
CA GLU A 102 -14.34 53.57 52.14
C GLU A 102 -13.71 53.74 50.71
N HIS A 103 -12.77 54.69 50.55
CA HIS A 103 -12.16 55.24 49.31
C HIS A 103 -11.50 54.22 48.32
N ILE A 104 -11.52 54.37 46.98
CA ILE A 104 -11.11 55.47 46.03
C ILE A 104 -9.56 55.57 45.90
N VAL A 105 -8.95 55.48 44.69
CA VAL A 105 -8.50 56.53 43.72
C VAL A 105 -8.14 55.79 42.38
N GLN A 106 -8.75 56.04 41.20
CA GLN A 106 -8.57 57.12 40.18
C GLN A 106 -7.19 57.13 39.45
N ASN A 107 -6.99 57.53 38.18
CA ASN A 107 -7.84 58.06 37.08
C ASN A 107 -7.15 57.76 35.68
N GLU A 108 -7.84 57.69 34.52
CA GLU A 108 -8.09 58.74 33.48
C GLU A 108 -6.85 59.55 33.00
N THR A 109 -6.64 59.97 31.72
CA THR A 109 -7.53 60.11 30.54
C THR A 109 -6.78 60.19 29.17
N LEU A 110 -7.56 60.21 28.07
CA LEU A 110 -7.30 60.49 26.62
C LEU A 110 -6.27 61.58 26.22
N TYR A 111 -5.67 61.47 25.01
CA TYR A 111 -5.98 62.32 23.82
C TYR A 111 -5.20 61.90 22.52
N GLU A 112 -5.44 62.58 21.39
CA GLU A 112 -5.31 62.11 19.98
C GLU A 112 -3.95 62.33 19.26
N ASP A 113 -3.66 61.42 18.31
CA ASP A 113 -3.03 61.53 16.96
C ASP A 113 -1.87 62.51 16.62
N ASP A 114 -0.80 62.00 15.95
CA ASP A 114 -0.69 62.01 14.46
C ASP A 114 0.55 61.21 13.91
N VAL A 115 0.47 60.82 12.64
CA VAL A 115 1.46 60.34 11.62
C VAL A 115 2.98 60.30 11.94
N ASN A 116 3.68 59.17 11.66
CA ASN A 116 4.69 58.94 10.57
C ASN A 116 5.82 57.90 10.84
N THR A 117 6.12 57.07 9.82
CA THR A 117 7.43 56.47 9.40
C THR A 117 8.49 55.86 10.35
N ARG A 118 9.20 54.88 9.75
CA ARG A 118 10.58 54.37 9.95
C ARG A 118 10.82 53.29 11.01
N VAL A 119 11.46 52.23 10.53
CA VAL A 119 12.23 51.24 11.29
C VAL A 119 13.69 51.46 10.93
N ASP A 120 14.55 51.47 11.96
CA ASP A 120 16.00 51.14 11.99
C ASP A 120 16.77 52.08 12.93
N VAL A 121 17.36 51.51 13.98
CA VAL A 121 18.65 51.82 14.66
C VAL A 121 18.75 50.95 15.93
N GLU A 122 19.98 50.63 16.34
CA GLU A 122 20.33 49.60 17.32
C GLU A 122 20.36 50.07 18.81
N TYR A 123 20.83 49.17 19.69
CA TYR A 123 21.26 49.33 21.10
C TYR A 123 20.19 49.39 22.22
N ILE A 124 20.34 48.48 23.19
CA ILE A 124 20.84 48.79 24.55
C ILE A 124 21.34 47.51 25.26
N ASN A 125 22.24 47.66 26.23
CA ASN A 125 23.02 46.58 26.86
C ASN A 125 22.42 46.05 28.19
N GLU A 126 22.92 44.88 28.59
CA GLU A 126 23.10 44.32 29.95
C GLU A 126 22.52 45.07 31.18
N GLN A 127 21.87 44.32 32.10
CA GLN A 127 22.50 43.90 33.37
C GLN A 127 21.53 43.11 34.29
N ASN A 128 21.97 41.94 34.77
CA ASN A 128 22.13 41.66 36.21
C ASN A 128 22.70 40.25 36.46
N LEU A 129 23.75 40.16 37.29
CA LEU A 129 24.36 38.92 37.77
C LEU A 129 24.99 39.18 39.16
N GLY A 130 24.89 38.23 40.10
CA GLY A 130 25.53 38.30 41.43
C GLY A 130 25.87 36.90 41.94
N THR A 131 27.15 36.60 42.24
CA THR A 131 27.83 36.73 43.56
C THR A 131 27.30 35.74 44.61
N LEU A 132 28.11 34.97 45.35
CA LEU A 132 29.54 35.05 45.79
C LEU A 132 30.22 33.64 45.72
N SER A 133 31.52 33.40 45.96
CA SER A 133 32.72 34.22 46.27
C SER A 133 34.01 33.47 45.86
N VAL A 134 35.13 34.19 45.67
CA VAL A 134 36.49 33.62 45.51
C VAL A 134 37.54 34.50 46.21
N SER A 135 38.56 33.88 46.79
CA SER A 135 39.84 34.50 47.21
C SER A 135 40.89 33.40 47.39
N ALA A 136 42.18 33.53 47.08
CA ALA A 136 42.98 34.45 46.27
C ALA A 136 44.41 33.84 46.16
N ILE A 137 45.39 34.51 45.51
CA ILE A 137 46.87 34.26 45.63
C ILE A 137 47.36 32.92 44.99
N GLU A 138 48.45 32.83 44.18
CA GLU A 138 49.41 33.80 43.60
C GLU A 138 50.25 33.17 42.45
N THR A 139 50.52 33.91 41.36
CA THR A 139 51.80 33.88 40.55
C THR A 139 52.25 32.59 39.80
N ASN A 140 53.19 32.53 38.83
CA ASN A 140 53.83 33.49 37.88
C ASN A 140 54.60 32.71 36.78
N ARG A 141 54.83 33.31 35.59
CA ARG A 141 55.97 33.05 34.65
C ARG A 141 56.07 31.65 34.00
N ASP A 142 56.87 31.34 32.94
CA ASP A 142 57.52 32.10 31.84
C ASP A 142 58.01 31.09 30.75
N VAL A 143 58.43 31.58 29.56
CA VAL A 143 59.56 31.06 28.71
C VAL A 143 59.43 29.78 27.81
N GLU A 144 59.49 30.05 26.49
CA GLU A 144 60.32 29.45 25.40
C GLU A 144 60.23 27.99 24.82
N HIS A 145 60.16 27.98 23.47
CA HIS A 145 60.92 27.22 22.44
C HIS A 145 61.05 25.66 22.32
N THR A 146 60.80 25.24 21.06
CA THR A 146 61.48 24.21 20.22
C THR A 146 61.32 22.70 20.45
N ASP A 147 60.95 22.03 19.35
CA ASP A 147 61.45 20.77 18.75
C ASP A 147 61.63 19.48 19.58
N GLY A 148 61.22 18.34 19.01
CA GLY A 148 61.70 17.02 19.46
C GLY A 148 60.75 15.85 19.19
N GLN A 149 61.06 15.04 18.18
CA GLN A 149 60.27 13.89 17.73
C GLN A 149 59.98 12.80 18.79
N ASN A 150 58.77 12.25 18.71
CA ASN A 150 58.39 10.84 18.89
C ASN A 150 58.49 10.10 20.25
N LEU A 151 57.33 9.51 20.55
CA LEU A 151 57.07 8.18 21.16
C LEU A 151 56.98 8.04 22.69
N ASP A 152 56.03 7.16 23.04
CA ASP A 152 55.76 6.48 24.31
C ASP A 152 55.21 7.25 25.53
N SER A 153 54.12 6.67 26.04
CA SER A 153 53.44 6.91 27.32
C SER A 153 52.75 8.27 27.56
N LEU A 154 51.42 8.23 27.59
CA LEU A 154 50.65 8.73 28.75
C LEU A 154 49.39 7.87 28.92
N THR A 155 49.05 7.54 30.17
CA THR A 155 48.17 6.40 30.50
C THR A 155 46.69 6.73 30.58
N LEU A 156 45.86 5.78 30.14
CA LEU A 156 44.41 5.78 30.38
C LEU A 156 44.09 5.15 31.76
N PRO A 157 43.35 5.82 32.67
CA PRO A 157 42.94 5.24 33.95
C PRO A 157 41.41 5.22 34.14
N ALA A 158 40.74 4.13 33.75
CA ALA A 158 39.32 3.92 34.12
C ALA A 158 38.86 2.44 34.08
N VAL A 159 39.23 1.67 33.04
CA VAL A 159 38.52 0.42 32.70
C VAL A 159 39.20 -0.87 33.23
N THR A 160 40.53 -0.86 33.41
CA THR A 160 41.35 -2.07 33.68
C THR A 160 41.43 -2.48 35.16
N LYS A 161 40.31 -2.43 35.91
CA LYS A 161 40.30 -2.80 37.34
C LYS A 161 39.16 -3.72 37.81
N ALA A 162 38.45 -4.39 36.90
CA ALA A 162 37.32 -5.27 37.21
C ALA A 162 37.41 -6.69 36.60
N LEU A 163 38.58 -7.13 36.13
CA LEU A 163 38.78 -8.47 35.53
C LEU A 163 40.10 -9.13 35.98
N ALA A 164 40.19 -9.50 37.25
CA ALA A 164 41.19 -10.47 37.73
C ALA A 164 40.83 -11.05 39.12
N ILE A 165 40.42 -12.32 39.17
CA ILE A 165 40.89 -13.40 40.09
C ILE A 165 39.85 -14.54 40.14
N ASN A 166 40.29 -15.76 39.77
CA ASN A 166 39.63 -17.08 39.86
C ASN A 166 38.30 -17.26 39.09
N ARG A 167 38.13 -18.25 38.19
CA ARG A 167 38.36 -19.73 38.25
C ARG A 167 37.43 -20.43 39.25
N ASP A 168 36.75 -21.53 38.91
CA ASP A 168 36.94 -22.46 37.77
C ASP A 168 35.59 -23.07 37.28
N GLY A 169 35.56 -23.62 36.06
CA GLY A 169 34.39 -24.29 35.46
C GLY A 169 34.01 -23.78 34.06
N GLY A 170 33.90 -24.71 33.08
CA GLY A 170 33.48 -24.43 31.70
C GLY A 170 31.96 -24.23 31.53
N GLU A 171 31.43 -23.94 30.33
CA GLU A 171 31.96 -24.25 28.99
C GLU A 171 32.32 -23.02 28.13
N GLN A 172 32.99 -23.27 26.99
CA GLN A 172 33.50 -22.22 26.08
C GLN A 172 32.52 -21.91 24.94
N LEU A 173 32.13 -20.65 24.79
CA LEU A 173 31.78 -20.07 23.50
C LEU A 173 33.04 -19.48 22.84
N SER A 174 33.16 -19.60 21.52
CA SER A 174 34.41 -19.38 20.78
C SER A 174 34.91 -17.92 20.84
N GLY A 175 36.06 -17.70 21.49
CA GLY A 175 36.62 -16.36 21.71
C GLY A 175 36.93 -15.55 20.44
N VAL A 176 37.16 -16.22 19.30
CA VAL A 176 37.42 -15.60 17.98
C VAL A 176 36.34 -14.56 17.63
N LEU A 177 35.06 -14.92 17.75
CA LEU A 177 33.94 -14.04 17.42
C LEU A 177 33.85 -12.80 18.33
N LEU A 178 34.39 -12.86 19.55
CA LEU A 178 34.35 -11.73 20.48
C LEU A 178 35.52 -10.75 20.22
N GLU A 179 36.71 -11.27 19.88
CA GLU A 179 37.83 -10.43 19.47
C GLU A 179 37.56 -9.76 18.11
N ASP A 180 36.97 -10.49 17.14
CA ASP A 180 36.54 -9.92 15.86
C ASP A 180 35.49 -8.82 16.04
N LEU A 181 34.47 -9.04 16.89
CA LEU A 181 33.44 -8.03 17.17
C LEU A 181 34.01 -6.77 17.85
N ILE A 182 34.93 -6.95 18.81
CA ILE A 182 35.61 -5.82 19.46
C ILE A 182 36.57 -5.10 18.49
N GLY A 183 37.19 -5.83 17.56
CA GLY A 183 37.97 -5.27 16.46
C GLY A 183 37.11 -4.45 15.49
N MET A 184 35.94 -4.98 15.11
CA MET A 184 34.94 -4.27 14.29
C MET A 184 34.45 -2.99 14.96
N ILE A 185 34.12 -3.03 16.26
CA ILE A 185 33.67 -1.84 17.01
C ILE A 185 34.78 -0.78 17.06
N LYS A 186 36.02 -1.15 17.39
CA LYS A 186 37.15 -0.21 17.41
C LYS A 186 37.49 0.35 16.03
N ASN A 187 37.32 -0.43 14.97
CA ASN A 187 37.44 0.06 13.59
C ASN A 187 36.28 1.00 13.22
N ALA A 188 35.05 0.73 13.68
CA ALA A 188 33.91 1.63 13.47
C ALA A 188 34.13 2.97 14.20
N GLU A 189 34.54 2.96 15.48
CA GLU A 189 34.90 4.15 16.25
C GLU A 189 36.03 4.95 15.57
N ARG A 190 37.09 4.27 15.10
CA ARG A 190 38.19 4.89 14.37
C ARG A 190 37.75 5.50 13.04
N ASN A 191 36.88 4.82 12.30
CA ASN A 191 36.32 5.32 11.04
C ASN A 191 35.40 6.51 11.27
N ILE A 192 34.58 6.51 12.33
CA ILE A 192 33.74 7.64 12.75
C ILE A 192 34.61 8.84 13.15
N LEU A 193 35.73 8.63 13.85
CA LEU A 193 36.67 9.70 14.19
C LEU A 193 37.33 10.30 12.93
N LEU A 194 37.79 9.45 12.01
CA LEU A 194 38.37 9.88 10.73
C LEU A 194 37.36 10.62 9.84
N LEU A 195 36.11 10.14 9.77
CA LEU A 195 35.02 10.82 9.06
C LEU A 195 34.68 12.18 9.68
N ASN A 196 34.69 12.29 11.01
CA ASN A 196 34.49 13.58 11.68
C ASN A 196 35.66 14.55 11.46
N GLN A 197 36.90 14.07 11.46
CA GLN A 197 38.08 14.90 11.12
C GLN A 197 38.04 15.36 9.66
N ALA A 198 37.72 14.46 8.72
CA ALA A 198 37.52 14.82 7.31
C ALA A 198 36.37 15.83 7.13
N ARG A 199 35.28 15.71 7.91
CA ARG A 199 34.18 16.68 7.90
C ARG A 199 34.60 18.05 8.43
N VAL A 200 35.45 18.12 9.46
CA VAL A 200 35.98 19.40 9.98
C VAL A 200 36.86 20.06 8.91
N HIS A 201 37.81 19.35 8.32
CA HIS A 201 38.64 19.92 7.23
C HIS A 201 37.80 20.33 6.02
N ALA A 202 36.79 19.55 5.61
CA ALA A 202 35.89 19.95 4.52
C ALA A 202 35.08 21.22 4.84
N LEU A 203 34.77 21.49 6.11
CA LEU A 203 34.12 22.74 6.54
C LEU A 203 35.10 23.92 6.62
N GLU A 204 36.37 23.67 7.00
CA GLU A 204 37.44 24.66 6.96
C GLU A 204 37.76 25.08 5.51
N ASP A 205 37.89 24.12 4.60
CA ASP A 205 38.07 24.36 3.16
C ASP A 205 36.86 25.09 2.56
N LEU A 206 35.63 24.74 2.94
CA LEU A 206 34.43 25.47 2.54
C LEU A 206 34.47 26.93 3.01
N HIS A 207 34.86 27.18 4.27
CA HIS A 207 34.97 28.54 4.81
C HIS A 207 36.03 29.36 4.08
N LYS A 208 37.17 28.73 3.74
CA LYS A 208 38.23 29.33 2.95
C LYS A 208 37.77 29.67 1.52
N ILE A 209 37.09 28.75 0.84
CA ILE A 209 36.54 28.98 -0.51
C ILE A 209 35.48 30.09 -0.51
N LEU A 210 34.65 30.20 0.54
CA LEU A 210 33.70 31.30 0.70
C LEU A 210 34.41 32.64 0.93
N SER A 211 35.45 32.68 1.76
CA SER A 211 36.26 33.89 1.97
C SER A 211 37.00 34.33 0.70
N GLU A 212 37.58 33.39 -0.06
CA GLU A 212 38.19 33.66 -1.37
C GLU A 212 37.16 34.18 -2.38
N LYS A 213 35.95 33.60 -2.41
CA LYS A 213 34.82 34.07 -3.25
C LYS A 213 34.39 35.49 -2.90
N GLU A 214 34.29 35.83 -1.61
CA GLU A 214 33.95 37.19 -1.16
C GLU A 214 35.05 38.20 -1.49
N SER A 215 36.32 37.82 -1.31
CA SER A 215 37.46 38.66 -1.71
C SER A 215 37.47 38.93 -3.22
N LEU A 216 37.29 37.89 -4.05
CA LEU A 216 37.22 38.03 -5.50
C LEU A 216 36.00 38.85 -5.94
N GLN A 217 34.84 38.72 -5.28
CA GLN A 217 33.68 39.56 -5.57
C GLN A 217 33.93 41.03 -5.16
N GLY A 218 34.67 41.28 -4.08
CA GLY A 218 35.13 42.60 -3.69
C GLY A 218 36.05 43.23 -4.75
N GLU A 219 37.04 42.47 -5.25
CA GLU A 219 37.92 42.90 -6.35
C GLU A 219 37.14 43.20 -7.64
N ILE A 220 36.22 42.33 -8.06
CA ILE A 220 35.34 42.57 -9.22
C ILE A 220 34.59 43.90 -9.06
N ASN A 221 34.00 44.15 -7.89
CA ASN A 221 33.23 45.37 -7.62
C ASN A 221 34.13 46.63 -7.69
N ILE A 222 35.36 46.56 -7.17
CA ILE A 222 36.35 47.65 -7.25
C ILE A 222 36.78 47.88 -8.71
N LEU A 223 37.03 46.83 -9.47
CA LEU A 223 37.41 46.91 -10.88
C LEU A 223 36.27 47.47 -11.75
N GLU A 224 35.02 47.07 -11.51
CA GLU A 224 33.84 47.65 -12.18
C GLU A 224 33.65 49.13 -11.86
N MET A 225 33.88 49.55 -10.61
CA MET A 225 33.83 50.96 -10.23
C MET A 225 34.95 51.78 -10.93
N ARG A 226 36.19 51.26 -10.97
CA ARG A 226 37.31 51.93 -11.67
C ARG A 226 37.12 51.94 -13.18
N LEU A 227 36.50 50.91 -13.76
CA LEU A 227 36.10 50.85 -15.16
C LEU A 227 35.06 51.92 -15.50
N ALA A 228 34.05 52.11 -14.64
CA ALA A 228 33.04 53.16 -14.80
C ALA A 228 33.66 54.57 -14.67
N GLU A 229 34.63 54.76 -13.77
CA GLU A 229 35.39 56.01 -13.67
C GLU A 229 36.23 56.27 -14.92
N ALA A 230 36.91 55.25 -15.47
CA ALA A 230 37.67 55.35 -16.70
C ALA A 230 36.78 55.66 -17.93
N ASP A 231 35.63 54.97 -18.08
CA ASP A 231 34.64 55.27 -19.13
C ASP A 231 34.10 56.72 -19.00
N ALA A 232 33.94 57.24 -17.77
CA ALA A 232 33.56 58.63 -17.54
C ALA A 232 34.69 59.63 -17.90
N ARG A 233 35.94 59.37 -17.52
CA ARG A 233 37.11 60.19 -17.87
C ARG A 233 37.33 60.25 -19.39
N ILE A 234 37.25 59.13 -20.09
CA ILE A 234 37.31 59.05 -21.57
C ILE A 234 36.20 59.90 -22.20
N LYS A 235 34.99 59.88 -21.63
CA LYS A 235 33.86 60.69 -22.11
C LYS A 235 34.10 62.19 -21.96
N VAL A 236 34.65 62.65 -20.82
CA VAL A 236 35.01 64.06 -20.62
C VAL A 236 36.12 64.49 -21.59
N ALA A 237 37.24 63.77 -21.63
CA ALA A 237 38.37 64.11 -22.50
C ALA A 237 38.01 64.12 -24.00
N SER A 238 37.11 63.25 -24.44
CA SER A 238 36.58 63.26 -25.81
C SER A 238 35.63 64.44 -26.10
N GLN A 239 34.86 64.91 -25.11
CA GLN A 239 34.06 66.14 -25.24
C GLN A 239 34.95 67.40 -25.28
N GLU A 240 36.01 67.46 -24.46
CA GLU A 240 37.00 68.55 -24.47
C GLU A 240 37.74 68.62 -25.81
N LYS A 241 38.17 67.47 -26.37
CA LYS A 241 38.76 67.40 -27.71
C LYS A 241 37.83 67.99 -28.78
N ILE A 242 36.56 67.58 -28.82
CA ILE A 242 35.56 68.10 -29.76
C ILE A 242 35.36 69.61 -29.57
N HIS A 243 35.43 70.12 -28.33
CA HIS A 243 35.31 71.55 -28.07
C HIS A 243 36.51 72.35 -28.59
N VAL A 244 37.73 71.84 -28.44
CA VAL A 244 38.95 72.46 -28.98
C VAL A 244 38.92 72.47 -30.51
N GLU A 245 38.62 71.34 -31.15
CA GLU A 245 38.51 71.23 -32.63
C GLU A 245 37.47 72.22 -33.20
N LEU A 246 36.35 72.43 -32.48
CA LEU A 246 35.32 73.42 -32.85
C LEU A 246 35.79 74.88 -32.68
N LEU A 247 36.61 75.17 -31.67
CA LEU A 247 37.16 76.52 -31.44
C LEU A 247 38.23 76.87 -32.48
N GLU A 248 39.02 75.90 -32.94
CA GLU A 248 40.00 76.09 -34.03
C GLU A 248 39.29 76.42 -35.37
N ASP A 249 38.24 75.68 -35.73
CA ASP A 249 37.43 75.95 -36.93
C ASP A 249 36.71 77.33 -36.87
N GLN A 250 36.34 77.81 -35.68
CA GLN A 250 35.84 79.18 -35.49
C GLN A 250 36.94 80.25 -35.62
N LEU A 251 38.12 80.02 -35.04
CA LEU A 251 39.26 80.94 -35.12
C LEU A 251 39.77 81.08 -36.56
N GLU A 252 39.81 79.99 -37.33
CA GLU A 252 40.25 80.03 -38.71
C GLU A 252 39.22 80.72 -39.63
N LYS A 253 37.91 80.61 -39.34
CA LYS A 253 36.87 81.42 -40.00
C LYS A 253 37.06 82.92 -39.73
N LEU A 254 37.26 83.30 -38.46
CA LEU A 254 37.53 84.70 -38.08
C LEU A 254 38.81 85.27 -38.72
N ARG A 255 39.87 84.45 -38.85
CA ARG A 255 41.09 84.83 -39.60
C ARG A 255 40.81 85.13 -41.07
N ASN A 256 40.04 84.26 -41.74
CA ASN A 256 39.72 84.43 -43.15
C ASN A 256 38.84 85.67 -43.42
N GLU A 257 37.93 86.01 -42.49
CA GLU A 257 37.18 87.28 -42.54
C GLU A 257 38.07 88.52 -42.32
N LEU A 258 39.03 88.45 -41.39
CA LEU A 258 39.98 89.54 -41.13
C LEU A 258 40.90 89.79 -42.34
N ILE A 259 41.40 88.73 -42.97
CA ILE A 259 42.21 88.81 -44.19
C ILE A 259 41.42 89.47 -45.33
N HIS A 260 40.12 89.20 -45.45
CA HIS A 260 39.24 89.84 -46.44
C HIS A 260 38.94 91.33 -46.17
N ARG A 261 39.23 91.87 -44.96
CA ARG A 261 39.07 93.29 -44.64
C ARG A 261 40.37 94.11 -44.73
N GLY A 262 41.53 93.46 -44.87
CA GLY A 262 42.85 94.11 -44.93
C GLY A 262 43.21 94.79 -46.26
N GLY A 263 42.28 95.56 -46.85
CA GLY A 263 42.43 96.16 -48.18
C GLY A 263 42.68 97.68 -48.17
N SER A 264 43.84 98.10 -48.71
CA SER A 264 44.28 99.50 -48.93
C SER A 264 44.69 100.31 -47.70
N GLY A 265 45.71 101.16 -47.87
CA GLY A 265 46.35 101.98 -46.84
C GLY A 265 47.86 101.71 -46.73
N LYS A 266 48.71 102.71 -47.05
CA LYS A 266 50.18 102.65 -46.96
C LYS A 266 50.69 103.73 -45.99
N SER A 267 51.89 103.48 -45.44
CA SER A 267 52.63 104.36 -44.51
C SER A 267 52.02 104.38 -43.10
N GLU A 268 52.74 104.07 -42.01
CA GLU A 268 54.20 104.03 -41.80
C GLU A 268 54.71 102.61 -41.44
N LEU A 269 56.04 102.41 -41.38
CA LEU A 269 56.69 101.11 -41.19
C LEU A 269 57.83 101.23 -40.16
N GLU A 270 58.28 100.09 -39.63
CA GLU A 270 59.43 99.91 -38.73
C GLU A 270 59.26 100.36 -37.26
N LEU A 271 58.73 99.46 -36.42
CA LEU A 271 59.24 99.26 -35.05
C LEU A 271 58.83 97.93 -34.36
N TYR A 272 57.87 97.16 -34.90
CA TYR A 272 57.29 96.00 -34.18
C TYR A 272 57.29 94.62 -34.89
N GLU A 273 57.87 94.47 -36.09
CA GLU A 273 57.77 93.20 -36.84
C GLU A 273 58.67 92.04 -36.34
N ASN A 274 59.71 92.31 -35.54
CA ASN A 274 60.69 91.30 -35.12
C ASN A 274 60.42 90.61 -33.77
N GLN A 275 59.27 90.84 -33.11
CA GLN A 275 58.90 90.15 -31.87
C GLN A 275 57.71 89.17 -32.00
N ASN A 276 56.96 89.17 -33.11
CA ASN A 276 55.72 88.38 -33.27
C ASN A 276 55.75 87.31 -34.38
N LYS A 277 56.94 86.81 -34.73
CA LYS A 277 57.12 85.59 -35.55
C LYS A 277 57.38 84.35 -34.69
N ILE A 278 58.32 84.45 -33.73
CA ILE A 278 58.69 83.37 -32.81
C ILE A 278 57.45 82.88 -32.03
N SER A 279 56.71 83.82 -31.42
CA SER A 279 55.47 83.55 -30.69
C SER A 279 54.36 82.89 -31.52
N LYS A 280 54.35 83.07 -32.86
CA LYS A 280 53.35 82.44 -33.75
C LYS A 280 53.63 80.97 -33.99
N GLU A 281 54.89 80.60 -34.26
CA GLU A 281 55.27 79.20 -34.44
C GLU A 281 55.25 78.44 -33.10
N GLU A 282 55.66 79.09 -31.99
CA GLU A 282 55.58 78.48 -30.66
C GLU A 282 54.13 78.21 -30.21
N MET A 283 53.17 79.12 -30.47
CA MET A 283 51.76 78.88 -30.15
C MET A 283 51.13 77.77 -31.00
N LEU A 284 51.38 77.73 -32.31
CA LEU A 284 50.86 76.66 -33.18
C LEU A 284 51.42 75.29 -32.75
N LEU A 285 52.73 75.19 -32.54
CA LEU A 285 53.35 73.98 -32.01
C LEU A 285 52.87 73.64 -30.59
N ALA A 286 52.46 74.62 -29.77
CA ALA A 286 51.87 74.34 -28.45
C ALA A 286 50.47 73.73 -28.57
N CYS A 287 49.59 74.26 -29.42
CA CYS A 287 48.24 73.72 -29.68
C CYS A 287 48.30 72.30 -30.25
N ASP A 288 49.08 72.07 -31.32
CA ASP A 288 49.27 70.74 -31.91
C ASP A 288 49.78 69.73 -30.88
N ARG A 289 50.78 70.09 -30.06
CA ARG A 289 51.29 69.24 -28.98
C ARG A 289 50.21 68.94 -27.93
N HIS A 290 49.34 69.89 -27.61
CA HIS A 290 48.28 69.70 -26.61
C HIS A 290 47.19 68.75 -27.11
N VAL A 291 46.72 68.90 -28.36
CA VAL A 291 45.74 68.00 -29.00
C VAL A 291 46.34 66.60 -29.18
N HIS A 292 47.60 66.51 -29.59
CA HIS A 292 48.28 65.22 -29.77
C HIS A 292 48.60 64.52 -28.44
N SER A 293 48.82 65.27 -27.35
CA SER A 293 48.93 64.73 -25.98
C SER A 293 47.60 64.15 -25.51
N LEU A 294 46.52 64.93 -25.60
CA LEU A 294 45.17 64.48 -25.23
C LEU A 294 44.72 63.25 -26.03
N SER A 295 45.06 63.17 -27.31
CA SER A 295 44.73 61.98 -28.12
C SER A 295 45.49 60.73 -27.65
N LYS A 296 46.77 60.84 -27.27
CA LYS A 296 47.52 59.71 -26.69
C LYS A 296 46.99 59.28 -25.34
N GLU A 297 46.55 60.23 -24.51
CA GLU A 297 45.96 59.95 -23.20
C GLU A 297 44.63 59.20 -23.33
N VAL A 298 43.73 59.64 -24.24
CA VAL A 298 42.48 58.94 -24.55
C VAL A 298 42.71 57.52 -25.08
N ASP A 299 43.69 57.32 -25.96
CA ASP A 299 43.98 55.99 -26.50
C ASP A 299 44.68 55.07 -25.48
N SER A 300 45.50 55.62 -24.58
CA SER A 300 46.06 54.87 -23.44
C SER A 300 44.96 54.40 -22.48
N LEU A 301 44.03 55.30 -22.09
CA LEU A 301 42.88 54.97 -21.23
C LEU A 301 41.97 53.91 -21.89
N ARG A 302 41.82 53.94 -23.22
CA ARG A 302 41.09 52.88 -23.97
C ARG A 302 41.77 51.51 -23.87
N THR A 303 43.10 51.45 -23.92
CA THR A 303 43.81 50.17 -23.77
C THR A 303 43.70 49.60 -22.35
N GLU A 304 43.78 50.44 -21.31
CA GLU A 304 43.56 50.03 -19.91
C GLU A 304 42.11 49.53 -19.70
N ASN A 305 41.13 50.27 -20.23
CA ASN A 305 39.71 49.93 -20.16
C ASN A 305 39.36 48.59 -20.84
N LEU A 306 40.06 48.24 -21.94
CA LEU A 306 39.92 46.95 -22.61
C LEU A 306 40.53 45.80 -21.79
N ALA A 307 41.67 46.00 -21.13
CA ALA A 307 42.27 45.01 -20.23
C ALA A 307 41.33 44.71 -19.04
N LEU A 308 40.87 45.75 -18.34
CA LEU A 308 39.92 45.64 -17.24
C LEU A 308 38.64 44.87 -17.62
N LYS A 309 38.09 45.13 -18.81
CA LYS A 309 36.92 44.40 -19.34
C LYS A 309 37.20 42.92 -19.58
N HIS A 310 38.41 42.54 -19.98
CA HIS A 310 38.82 41.15 -20.17
C HIS A 310 39.01 40.42 -18.82
N ASP A 311 39.63 41.07 -17.83
CA ASP A 311 39.87 40.49 -16.51
C ASP A 311 38.56 40.26 -15.73
N ILE A 312 37.64 41.23 -15.78
CA ILE A 312 36.28 41.08 -15.21
C ILE A 312 35.53 39.92 -15.88
N GLN A 313 35.73 39.68 -17.19
CA GLN A 313 35.08 38.58 -17.89
C GLN A 313 35.69 37.21 -17.53
N ALA A 314 37.00 37.14 -17.30
CA ALA A 314 37.67 35.93 -16.79
C ALA A 314 37.19 35.58 -15.37
N LEU A 315 37.15 36.55 -14.46
CA LEU A 315 36.68 36.36 -13.09
C LEU A 315 35.20 35.93 -13.03
N LYS A 316 34.34 36.48 -13.89
CA LYS A 316 32.93 36.04 -14.01
C LYS A 316 32.79 34.61 -14.53
N SER A 317 33.71 34.14 -15.37
CA SER A 317 33.75 32.72 -15.77
C SER A 317 34.09 31.81 -14.60
N MET A 318 35.04 32.19 -13.73
CA MET A 318 35.38 31.43 -12.54
C MET A 318 34.21 31.40 -11.53
N LEU A 319 33.52 32.53 -11.35
CA LEU A 319 32.35 32.63 -10.47
C LEU A 319 31.18 31.74 -10.94
N SER A 320 31.03 31.47 -12.25
CA SER A 320 30.03 30.54 -12.77
C SER A 320 30.25 29.12 -12.28
N ASN A 321 31.50 28.62 -12.35
CA ASN A 321 31.84 27.27 -11.88
C ASN A 321 31.59 27.11 -10.36
N VAL A 322 31.74 28.21 -9.59
CA VAL A 322 31.42 28.26 -8.15
C VAL A 322 29.90 28.31 -7.90
N LYS A 323 29.10 28.76 -8.86
CA LYS A 323 27.63 28.70 -8.78
C LYS A 323 27.12 27.29 -9.08
N ASP A 324 27.69 26.60 -10.05
CA ASP A 324 27.28 25.24 -10.42
C ASP A 324 27.60 24.24 -9.29
N THR A 325 28.74 24.39 -8.61
CA THR A 325 29.03 23.65 -7.37
C THR A 325 28.11 24.04 -6.21
N ASN A 326 27.63 25.29 -6.15
CA ASN A 326 26.62 25.71 -5.16
C ASN A 326 25.24 25.07 -5.42
N GLU A 327 24.85 24.80 -6.67
CA GLU A 327 23.58 24.10 -6.98
C GLU A 327 23.68 22.60 -6.69
N HIS A 328 24.84 21.98 -6.94
CA HIS A 328 25.13 20.64 -6.39
C HIS A 328 25.17 20.63 -4.85
N MET A 329 25.72 21.66 -4.20
CA MET A 329 25.72 21.78 -2.74
C MET A 329 24.31 21.85 -2.17
N VAL A 330 23.41 22.64 -2.77
CA VAL A 330 21.99 22.67 -2.37
C VAL A 330 21.31 21.32 -2.59
N THR A 331 21.68 20.57 -3.62
CA THR A 331 21.16 19.20 -3.83
C THR A 331 21.63 18.26 -2.70
N LEU A 332 22.92 18.30 -2.37
CA LEU A 332 23.52 17.55 -1.26
C LEU A 332 23.00 18.01 0.12
N GLU A 333 22.63 19.28 0.30
CA GLU A 333 22.00 19.77 1.54
C GLU A 333 20.55 19.29 1.69
N ASN A 334 19.81 19.12 0.58
CA ASN A 334 18.49 18.49 0.62
C ASN A 334 18.59 16.99 0.92
N GLU A 335 19.54 16.28 0.30
CA GLU A 335 19.83 14.88 0.64
C GLU A 335 20.34 14.73 2.08
N ARG A 336 21.20 15.64 2.54
CA ARG A 336 21.63 15.73 3.94
C ARG A 336 20.45 16.04 4.87
N SER A 337 19.52 16.92 4.52
CA SER A 337 18.34 17.21 5.35
C SER A 337 17.41 16.01 5.44
N PHE A 338 17.26 15.25 4.35
CA PHE A 338 16.55 13.97 4.34
C PHE A 338 17.26 12.92 5.21
N LEU A 339 18.59 12.79 5.08
CA LEU A 339 19.40 11.87 5.89
C LEU A 339 19.47 12.30 7.36
N GLU A 340 19.53 13.59 7.69
CA GLU A 340 19.44 14.10 9.06
C GLU A 340 18.04 13.91 9.64
N SER A 341 16.98 13.97 8.82
CA SER A 341 15.61 13.64 9.26
C SER A 341 15.45 12.15 9.51
N ALA A 342 15.96 11.30 8.62
CA ALA A 342 15.99 9.84 8.79
C ALA A 342 16.92 9.41 9.93
N LEU A 343 18.01 10.15 10.17
CA LEU A 343 18.92 9.95 11.30
C LEU A 343 18.29 10.47 12.59
N LYS A 344 17.48 11.55 12.59
CA LYS A 344 16.62 11.93 13.73
C LYS A 344 15.51 10.94 13.99
N GLU A 345 14.99 10.27 12.96
CA GLU A 345 14.02 9.18 13.10
C GLU A 345 14.70 7.90 13.62
N LEU A 346 15.95 7.64 13.23
CA LEU A 346 16.77 6.57 13.78
C LEU A 346 17.29 6.91 15.19
N GLU A 347 17.54 8.18 15.52
CA GLU A 347 17.88 8.66 16.86
C GLU A 347 16.64 8.71 17.75
N SER A 348 15.44 8.97 17.23
CA SER A 348 14.20 8.84 17.99
C SER A 348 13.83 7.38 18.19
N LYS A 349 14.06 6.50 17.19
CA LYS A 349 13.97 5.04 17.35
C LYS A 349 15.08 4.46 18.21
N LEU A 350 16.28 5.03 18.22
CA LEU A 350 17.39 4.63 19.10
C LEU A 350 17.21 5.22 20.50
N SER A 351 16.59 6.40 20.64
CA SER A 351 16.20 6.98 21.91
C SER A 351 15.02 6.22 22.50
N VAL A 352 14.03 5.82 21.70
CA VAL A 352 13.00 4.84 22.11
C VAL A 352 13.64 3.48 22.38
N SER A 353 14.65 3.04 21.61
CA SER A 353 15.38 1.79 21.87
C SER A 353 16.44 1.91 22.99
N GLN A 354 16.68 3.12 23.51
CA GLN A 354 17.52 3.41 24.69
C GLN A 354 16.66 3.66 25.92
N GLN A 355 15.46 4.21 25.74
CA GLN A 355 14.34 4.13 26.66
C GLN A 355 13.99 2.66 26.85
N ASP A 356 13.96 1.86 25.78
CA ASP A 356 13.82 0.41 25.80
C ASP A 356 15.13 -0.31 26.10
N SER A 357 16.30 0.32 26.06
CA SER A 357 17.52 -0.21 26.70
C SER A 357 17.53 0.11 28.20
N SER A 358 16.75 1.09 28.65
CA SER A 358 16.44 1.34 30.05
C SER A 358 15.27 0.49 30.53
N ASN A 359 14.30 0.16 29.66
CA ASN A 359 13.26 -0.83 29.91
C ASN A 359 13.82 -2.25 29.75
N ILE A 360 14.85 -2.49 28.93
CA ILE A 360 15.59 -3.76 28.85
C ILE A 360 16.66 -3.80 29.93
N SER A 361 17.25 -2.70 30.43
CA SER A 361 18.04 -2.78 31.67
C SER A 361 17.12 -3.01 32.86
N ALA A 362 15.93 -2.40 32.89
CA ALA A 362 14.89 -2.71 33.86
C ALA A 362 14.35 -4.13 33.71
N LEU A 363 14.09 -4.64 32.50
CA LEU A 363 13.65 -6.02 32.17
C LEU A 363 14.79 -7.03 32.12
N LYS A 364 16.05 -6.65 32.27
CA LYS A 364 17.23 -7.54 32.40
C LYS A 364 17.81 -7.48 33.80
N VAL A 365 17.48 -6.45 34.57
CA VAL A 365 17.37 -6.50 36.03
C VAL A 365 16.16 -7.34 36.39
N GLU A 366 14.95 -7.12 35.85
CA GLU A 366 13.76 -7.94 36.10
C GLU A 366 13.89 -9.33 35.51
N CYS A 367 14.50 -9.56 34.34
CA CYS A 367 14.84 -10.93 33.92
C CYS A 367 16.04 -11.50 34.68
N LYS A 368 16.88 -10.71 35.36
CA LYS A 368 17.83 -11.24 36.36
C LYS A 368 17.19 -11.46 37.72
N ASP A 369 16.14 -10.76 38.06
CA ASP A 369 15.42 -10.84 39.33
C ASP A 369 14.30 -11.87 39.21
N LEU A 370 13.81 -12.13 37.99
CA LEU A 370 13.02 -13.28 37.58
C LEU A 370 13.91 -14.48 37.26
N TRP A 371 15.13 -14.36 36.72
CA TRP A 371 16.07 -15.50 36.74
C TRP A 371 16.52 -15.80 38.16
N ALA A 372 16.84 -14.81 38.99
CA ALA A 372 17.14 -15.05 40.40
C ALA A 372 15.91 -15.53 41.16
N LYS A 373 14.67 -15.10 40.85
CA LYS A 373 13.46 -15.71 41.41
C LYS A 373 13.15 -17.07 40.81
N VAL A 374 13.48 -17.39 39.55
CA VAL A 374 13.26 -18.72 38.94
C VAL A 374 14.35 -19.70 39.37
N GLU A 375 15.58 -19.25 39.53
CA GLU A 375 16.71 -20.01 40.06
C GLU A 375 16.62 -20.13 41.58
N ASN A 376 16.12 -19.13 42.31
CA ASN A 376 15.76 -19.26 43.72
C ASN A 376 14.40 -19.94 43.91
N LEU A 377 13.49 -19.98 42.92
CA LEU A 377 12.31 -20.86 42.94
C LEU A 377 12.68 -22.28 42.53
N GLN A 378 13.70 -22.48 41.69
CA GLN A 378 14.25 -23.79 41.34
C GLN A 378 15.16 -24.30 42.46
N LEU A 379 15.84 -23.41 43.19
CA LEU A 379 16.60 -23.74 44.40
C LEU A 379 15.67 -23.83 45.61
N LEU A 380 14.56 -23.10 45.68
CA LEU A 380 13.45 -23.38 46.61
C LEU A 380 12.65 -24.61 46.18
N LEU A 381 12.63 -25.01 44.91
CA LEU A 381 12.01 -26.26 44.46
C LEU A 381 12.95 -27.42 44.78
N ASP A 382 14.22 -27.38 44.40
CA ASP A 382 15.25 -28.33 44.83
C ASP A 382 15.38 -28.39 46.35
N LYS A 383 15.20 -27.27 47.05
CA LYS A 383 15.18 -27.24 48.53
C LYS A 383 13.83 -27.66 49.08
N ALA A 384 12.70 -27.46 48.42
CA ALA A 384 11.39 -28.00 48.82
C ALA A 384 11.24 -29.48 48.45
N THR A 385 11.97 -29.98 47.46
CA THR A 385 12.10 -31.38 47.07
C THR A 385 13.11 -32.05 47.98
N LYS A 386 14.28 -31.45 48.26
CA LYS A 386 15.17 -31.92 49.34
C LYS A 386 14.55 -31.77 50.73
N GLN A 387 13.67 -30.79 50.96
CA GLN A 387 12.84 -30.68 52.17
C GLN A 387 11.58 -31.55 52.10
N ALA A 388 11.15 -32.06 50.95
CA ALA A 388 10.12 -33.09 50.83
C ALA A 388 10.73 -34.47 51.04
N ASP A 389 11.90 -34.76 50.50
CA ASP A 389 12.69 -35.97 50.75
C ASP A 389 13.19 -35.99 52.19
N GLN A 390 13.68 -34.85 52.71
CA GLN A 390 13.93 -34.69 54.14
C GLN A 390 12.63 -34.70 54.93
N ALA A 391 11.47 -34.20 54.45
CA ALA A 391 10.20 -34.35 55.16
C ALA A 391 9.60 -35.76 55.04
N ILE A 392 9.99 -36.58 54.06
CA ILE A 392 9.61 -38.00 53.95
C ILE A 392 10.49 -38.80 54.91
N SER A 393 11.80 -38.54 54.92
CA SER A 393 12.74 -39.07 55.90
C SER A 393 12.38 -38.61 57.32
N VAL A 394 11.97 -37.35 57.50
CA VAL A 394 11.48 -36.77 58.76
C VAL A 394 10.02 -37.12 59.02
N LEU A 395 9.21 -37.59 58.07
CA LEU A 395 7.90 -38.20 58.35
C LEU A 395 8.06 -39.66 58.78
N GLN A 396 9.06 -40.37 58.26
CA GLN A 396 9.47 -41.69 58.75
C GLN A 396 10.10 -41.56 60.14
N GLN A 397 11.03 -40.63 60.34
CA GLN A 397 11.54 -40.29 61.67
C GLN A 397 10.47 -39.67 62.57
N ASN A 398 9.46 -38.93 62.07
CA ASN A 398 8.32 -38.47 62.87
C ASN A 398 7.26 -39.54 63.11
N HIS A 399 7.27 -40.65 62.37
CA HIS A 399 6.46 -41.82 62.72
C HIS A 399 7.13 -42.61 63.86
N ASP A 400 8.46 -42.75 63.82
CA ASP A 400 9.23 -43.35 64.93
C ASP A 400 9.52 -42.40 66.10
N LEU A 401 9.45 -41.08 65.90
CA LEU A 401 9.40 -40.08 66.95
C LEU A 401 7.98 -39.93 67.48
N ARG A 402 6.90 -40.09 66.69
CA ARG A 402 5.53 -40.22 67.26
C ARG A 402 5.46 -41.39 68.22
N LYS A 403 5.93 -42.59 67.85
CA LYS A 403 6.09 -43.74 68.77
C LYS A 403 6.99 -43.49 70.00
N LYS A 404 7.74 -42.39 70.05
CA LYS A 404 8.54 -41.92 71.21
C LYS A 404 7.89 -40.71 71.90
N VAL A 405 7.08 -39.93 71.20
CA VAL A 405 6.30 -38.78 71.67
C VAL A 405 5.04 -39.29 72.34
N ASP A 406 4.33 -40.29 71.81
CA ASP A 406 3.27 -41.02 72.52
C ASP A 406 3.78 -41.48 73.92
N LYS A 407 5.03 -41.96 73.98
CA LYS A 407 5.74 -42.37 75.22
C LYS A 407 6.32 -41.24 76.05
N LEU A 408 6.49 -40.05 75.48
CA LEU A 408 7.01 -38.87 76.17
C LEU A 408 5.89 -37.93 76.60
N GLU A 409 4.72 -37.95 75.97
CA GLU A 409 3.48 -37.30 76.38
C GLU A 409 2.93 -38.03 77.62
N GLU A 410 2.94 -39.37 77.61
CA GLU A 410 2.81 -40.23 78.80
C GLU A 410 3.82 -39.87 79.92
N SER A 411 4.93 -39.20 79.60
CA SER A 411 5.94 -38.70 80.55
C SER A 411 5.94 -37.17 80.75
N LEU A 412 5.05 -36.42 80.09
CA LEU A 412 5.05 -34.94 80.05
C LEU A 412 3.75 -34.37 80.64
N GLU A 413 2.63 -35.11 80.57
CA GLU A 413 1.47 -34.86 81.43
C GLU A 413 1.87 -34.90 82.92
N ASP A 414 2.79 -35.82 83.29
CA ASP A 414 3.41 -35.91 84.62
C ASP A 414 4.30 -34.71 85.00
N ALA A 415 4.77 -33.91 84.03
CA ALA A 415 5.87 -32.96 84.25
C ALA A 415 5.47 -31.47 84.18
N ASN A 416 4.49 -31.09 83.37
CA ASN A 416 4.24 -29.67 83.04
C ASN A 416 3.25 -28.93 83.96
N VAL A 417 3.27 -29.26 85.25
CA VAL A 417 2.52 -28.54 86.31
C VAL A 417 3.02 -27.08 86.49
N PHE A 418 4.25 -26.74 86.04
CA PHE A 418 4.90 -25.45 86.36
C PHE A 418 5.02 -24.43 85.20
N LYS A 419 3.99 -23.57 85.22
CA LYS A 419 3.72 -22.29 84.56
C LYS A 419 4.76 -21.16 84.83
N LEU A 420 4.57 -20.01 84.15
CA LEU A 420 5.16 -18.65 84.35
C LEU A 420 6.62 -18.43 83.86
N SER A 421 7.05 -17.20 83.49
CA SER A 421 6.34 -15.90 83.31
C SER A 421 7.07 -14.93 82.36
N SER A 422 6.32 -14.10 81.62
CA SER A 422 6.61 -12.66 81.41
C SER A 422 5.46 -11.98 80.65
N GLU A 423 4.75 -11.06 81.31
CA GLU A 423 3.49 -10.47 80.81
C GLU A 423 3.67 -9.62 79.54
N LYS A 424 4.88 -9.07 79.30
CA LYS A 424 5.20 -8.36 78.04
C LYS A 424 5.29 -9.30 76.84
N MET A 425 5.74 -10.54 77.04
CA MET A 425 5.70 -11.55 75.98
C MET A 425 4.26 -12.05 75.75
N GLN A 426 3.43 -12.04 76.79
CA GLN A 426 2.03 -12.43 76.71
C GLN A 426 1.22 -11.48 75.82
N HIS A 427 1.34 -10.15 76.00
CA HIS A 427 0.64 -9.18 75.13
C HIS A 427 1.14 -9.21 73.68
N TYR A 428 2.44 -9.44 73.45
CA TYR A 428 2.99 -9.59 72.10
C TYR A 428 2.50 -10.89 71.43
N ASN A 429 2.44 -11.99 72.19
CA ASN A 429 1.88 -13.26 71.74
C ASN A 429 0.37 -13.14 71.44
N GLU A 430 -0.41 -12.43 72.25
CA GLU A 430 -1.84 -12.18 72.00
C GLU A 430 -2.04 -11.41 70.68
N LEU A 431 -1.27 -10.33 70.46
CA LEU A 431 -1.33 -9.56 69.21
C LEU A 431 -0.85 -10.36 68.00
N MET A 432 0.17 -11.22 68.18
CA MET A 432 0.68 -12.11 67.14
C MET A 432 -0.31 -13.24 66.84
N GLN A 433 -0.97 -13.83 67.85
CA GLN A 433 -2.02 -14.82 67.71
C GLN A 433 -3.27 -14.24 67.05
N GLN A 434 -3.67 -13.00 67.37
CA GLN A 434 -4.76 -12.33 66.64
C GLN A 434 -4.42 -12.12 65.16
N LYS A 435 -3.18 -11.72 64.84
CA LYS A 435 -2.73 -11.58 63.44
C LYS A 435 -2.57 -12.92 62.72
N MET A 436 -2.07 -13.95 63.39
CA MET A 436 -1.99 -15.31 62.87
C MET A 436 -3.39 -15.87 62.61
N LYS A 437 -4.32 -15.76 63.56
CA LYS A 437 -5.72 -16.19 63.37
C LYS A 437 -6.41 -15.44 62.23
N LEU A 438 -6.19 -14.13 62.09
CA LEU A 438 -6.72 -13.35 60.96
C LEU A 438 -6.07 -13.75 59.61
N LEU A 439 -4.83 -14.24 59.63
CA LEU A 439 -4.17 -14.81 58.45
C LEU A 439 -4.67 -16.23 58.16
N GLU A 440 -4.88 -17.07 59.17
CA GLU A 440 -5.46 -18.41 59.05
C GLU A 440 -6.90 -18.36 58.57
N GLU A 441 -7.74 -17.45 59.08
CA GLU A 441 -9.12 -17.24 58.59
C GLU A 441 -9.15 -16.78 57.12
N ARG A 442 -8.17 -15.95 56.68
CA ARG A 442 -8.02 -15.58 55.27
C ARG A 442 -7.45 -16.70 54.41
N LEU A 443 -6.47 -17.44 54.92
CA LEU A 443 -5.82 -18.54 54.23
C LEU A 443 -6.82 -19.67 54.04
N GLN A 444 -7.54 -20.07 55.09
CA GLN A 444 -8.60 -21.06 55.05
C GLN A 444 -9.76 -20.64 54.13
N LYS A 445 -10.11 -19.34 54.07
CA LYS A 445 -11.08 -18.84 53.07
C LYS A 445 -10.52 -18.88 51.65
N SER A 446 -9.26 -18.49 51.45
CA SER A 446 -8.57 -18.60 50.15
C SER A 446 -8.43 -20.06 49.71
N ASP A 447 -8.18 -20.98 50.64
CA ASP A 447 -8.08 -22.42 50.42
C ASP A 447 -9.46 -23.03 50.16
N GLN A 448 -10.54 -22.52 50.75
CA GLN A 448 -11.92 -22.86 50.38
C GLN A 448 -12.29 -22.33 48.99
N GLU A 449 -11.89 -21.09 48.65
CA GLU A 449 -12.11 -20.53 47.31
C GLU A 449 -11.31 -21.33 46.27
N ILE A 450 -10.03 -21.62 46.53
CA ILE A 450 -9.18 -22.49 45.70
C ILE A 450 -9.75 -23.91 45.64
N HIS A 451 -10.21 -24.51 46.74
CA HIS A 451 -10.89 -25.83 46.70
C HIS A 451 -12.19 -25.77 45.90
N SER A 452 -12.96 -24.69 45.97
CA SER A 452 -14.17 -24.56 45.14
C SER A 452 -13.85 -24.41 43.66
N TYR A 453 -12.77 -23.71 43.29
CA TYR A 453 -12.30 -23.67 41.90
C TYR A 453 -11.69 -24.99 41.46
N VAL A 454 -10.87 -25.65 42.29
CA VAL A 454 -10.29 -26.97 42.01
C VAL A 454 -11.40 -28.03 41.93
N GLN A 455 -12.44 -27.93 42.76
CA GLN A 455 -13.62 -28.79 42.68
C GLN A 455 -14.42 -28.50 41.41
N LEU A 456 -14.67 -27.24 41.03
CA LEU A 456 -15.30 -26.91 39.74
C LEU A 456 -14.46 -27.38 38.53
N TYR A 457 -13.13 -27.31 38.61
CA TYR A 457 -12.24 -27.88 37.61
C TYR A 457 -12.22 -29.41 37.64
N GLN A 458 -12.31 -30.06 38.80
CA GLN A 458 -12.42 -31.51 38.93
C GLN A 458 -13.78 -32.01 38.47
N GLU A 459 -14.87 -31.30 38.75
CA GLU A 459 -16.22 -31.57 38.25
C GLU A 459 -16.29 -31.33 36.75
N SER A 460 -15.65 -30.28 36.20
CA SER A 460 -15.59 -30.05 34.75
C SER A 460 -14.66 -31.04 34.03
N VAL A 461 -13.54 -31.45 34.65
CA VAL A 461 -12.66 -32.51 34.13
C VAL A 461 -13.31 -33.88 34.29
N GLN A 462 -14.11 -34.12 35.33
CA GLN A 462 -14.89 -35.34 35.50
C GLN A 462 -16.08 -35.37 34.54
N GLU A 463 -16.80 -34.27 34.31
CA GLU A 463 -17.85 -34.16 33.29
C GLU A 463 -17.26 -34.33 31.88
N PHE A 464 -16.07 -33.76 31.62
CA PHE A 464 -15.31 -34.01 30.40
C PHE A 464 -14.85 -35.47 30.31
N GLN A 465 -14.38 -36.09 31.39
CA GLN A 465 -13.92 -37.49 31.42
C GLN A 465 -15.09 -38.47 31.35
N GLU A 466 -16.24 -38.17 31.93
CA GLU A 466 -17.50 -38.92 31.80
C GLU A 466 -18.10 -38.71 30.41
N THR A 467 -17.94 -37.53 29.79
CA THR A 467 -18.24 -37.34 28.36
C THR A 467 -17.26 -38.11 27.49
N LEU A 468 -15.98 -38.15 27.84
CA LEU A 468 -14.94 -38.88 27.11
C LEU A 468 -15.10 -40.40 27.27
N ASP A 469 -15.49 -40.88 28.45
CA ASP A 469 -15.74 -42.30 28.75
C ASP A 469 -17.14 -42.73 28.30
N SER A 470 -18.13 -41.83 28.27
CA SER A 470 -19.38 -42.02 27.53
C SER A 470 -19.11 -42.10 26.03
N LEU A 471 -18.25 -41.24 25.47
CA LEU A 471 -17.78 -41.35 24.08
C LEU A 471 -16.92 -42.59 23.83
N LYS A 472 -16.16 -43.10 24.83
CA LYS A 472 -15.45 -44.40 24.72
C LYS A 472 -16.37 -45.59 24.88
N GLU A 473 -17.40 -45.54 25.71
CA GLU A 473 -18.40 -46.61 25.84
C GLU A 473 -19.41 -46.58 24.69
N GLU A 474 -19.69 -45.41 24.11
CA GLU A 474 -20.38 -45.29 22.84
C GLU A 474 -19.48 -45.77 21.69
N SER A 475 -18.19 -45.42 21.70
CA SER A 475 -17.20 -45.97 20.76
C SER A 475 -17.05 -47.48 20.89
N LYS A 476 -17.03 -48.06 22.09
CA LYS A 476 -17.03 -49.51 22.35
C LYS A 476 -18.35 -50.17 21.94
N LYS A 477 -19.50 -49.54 22.19
CA LYS A 477 -20.80 -50.01 21.66
C LYS A 477 -20.87 -49.93 20.14
N ARG A 478 -20.17 -48.98 19.51
CA ARG A 478 -19.94 -48.88 18.05
C ARG A 478 -18.75 -49.73 17.54
N ALA A 479 -17.99 -50.35 18.44
CA ALA A 479 -16.87 -51.27 18.18
C ALA A 479 -17.16 -52.69 18.73
N LEU A 480 -18.44 -52.99 18.95
CA LEU A 480 -19.01 -54.34 18.96
C LEU A 480 -19.48 -54.76 17.55
N ASP A 481 -19.32 -53.87 16.56
CA ASP A 481 -19.21 -54.17 15.13
C ASP A 481 -17.75 -53.95 14.68
N GLU A 482 -17.25 -54.79 13.79
CA GLU A 482 -15.81 -54.94 13.50
C GLU A 482 -15.21 -53.79 12.64
N PRO A 483 -13.89 -53.49 12.77
CA PRO A 483 -13.21 -52.46 11.98
C PRO A 483 -12.84 -52.93 10.57
N VAL A 484 -12.93 -52.02 9.59
CA VAL A 484 -12.93 -52.33 8.14
C VAL A 484 -11.53 -52.48 7.51
N ASP A 485 -10.46 -51.98 8.14
CA ASP A 485 -9.13 -51.89 7.52
C ASP A 485 -8.40 -53.24 7.33
N ASP A 486 -8.74 -54.25 8.13
CA ASP A 486 -8.18 -55.62 8.05
C ASP A 486 -8.95 -56.55 7.07
N MET A 487 -9.93 -56.03 6.33
CA MET A 487 -10.72 -56.84 5.39
C MET A 487 -9.87 -57.41 4.24
N PRO A 488 -9.83 -58.75 4.03
CA PRO A 488 -9.01 -59.39 3.02
C PRO A 488 -9.23 -58.87 1.58
N TRP A 489 -8.20 -58.90 0.74
CA TRP A 489 -8.28 -58.32 -0.61
C TRP A 489 -9.34 -59.03 -1.50
N GLU A 490 -9.65 -60.28 -1.18
CA GLU A 490 -10.71 -61.09 -1.78
C GLU A 490 -12.09 -60.43 -1.67
N PHE A 491 -12.37 -59.73 -0.55
CA PHE A 491 -13.63 -59.02 -0.32
C PHE A 491 -13.80 -57.85 -1.31
N TRP A 492 -12.79 -56.99 -1.38
CA TRP A 492 -12.80 -55.83 -2.28
C TRP A 492 -12.81 -56.26 -3.75
N SER A 493 -12.11 -57.35 -4.08
CA SER A 493 -12.14 -57.98 -5.41
C SER A 493 -13.52 -58.53 -5.78
N HIS A 494 -14.20 -59.19 -4.83
CA HIS A 494 -15.56 -59.67 -5.02
C HIS A 494 -16.55 -58.51 -5.23
N LEU A 495 -16.36 -57.38 -4.53
CA LEU A 495 -17.16 -56.18 -4.74
C LEU A 495 -16.99 -55.60 -6.15
N LEU A 496 -15.75 -55.47 -6.64
CA LEU A 496 -15.46 -54.99 -7.99
C LEU A 496 -16.10 -55.91 -9.05
N LEU A 497 -15.94 -57.23 -8.92
CA LEU A 497 -16.54 -58.21 -9.82
C LEU A 497 -18.07 -58.17 -9.79
N THR A 498 -18.69 -57.87 -8.64
CA THR A 498 -20.14 -57.71 -8.50
C THR A 498 -20.63 -56.43 -9.20
N ILE A 499 -19.92 -55.31 -9.03
CA ILE A 499 -20.20 -54.03 -9.72
C ILE A 499 -20.06 -54.20 -11.23
N ASP A 500 -19.00 -54.87 -11.70
CA ASP A 500 -18.76 -55.15 -13.12
C ASP A 500 -19.83 -56.11 -13.70
N GLY A 501 -20.28 -57.11 -12.93
CA GLY A 501 -21.42 -57.95 -13.28
C GLY A 501 -22.70 -57.15 -13.49
N TRP A 502 -23.04 -56.24 -12.56
CA TRP A 502 -24.20 -55.36 -12.70
C TRP A 502 -24.11 -54.40 -13.90
N VAL A 503 -22.90 -53.99 -14.32
CA VAL A 503 -22.69 -53.23 -15.57
C VAL A 503 -22.96 -54.10 -16.81
N LEU A 504 -22.41 -55.32 -16.84
CA LEU A 504 -22.59 -56.26 -17.96
C LEU A 504 -24.07 -56.65 -18.15
N GLU A 505 -24.79 -56.85 -17.05
CA GLU A 505 -26.22 -57.13 -17.03
C GLU A 505 -27.11 -55.87 -17.18
N LYS A 506 -26.50 -54.68 -17.28
CA LYS A 506 -27.17 -53.36 -17.44
C LYS A 506 -28.13 -53.03 -16.29
N LYS A 507 -27.83 -53.51 -15.08
CA LYS A 507 -28.57 -53.25 -13.84
C LYS A 507 -28.22 -51.90 -13.18
N ILE A 508 -27.03 -51.35 -13.48
CA ILE A 508 -26.58 -50.01 -13.06
C ILE A 508 -26.02 -49.21 -14.25
N SER A 509 -25.90 -47.89 -14.12
CA SER A 509 -25.27 -47.05 -15.16
C SER A 509 -23.75 -47.12 -15.11
N SER A 510 -23.09 -46.78 -16.23
CA SER A 510 -21.62 -46.72 -16.29
C SER A 510 -21.02 -45.61 -15.42
N SER A 511 -21.76 -44.54 -15.13
CA SER A 511 -21.34 -43.47 -14.20
C SER A 511 -21.45 -43.90 -12.74
N ASP A 512 -22.55 -44.56 -12.35
CA ASP A 512 -22.70 -45.12 -11.00
C ASP A 512 -21.61 -46.15 -10.72
N ALA A 513 -21.36 -47.05 -11.68
CA ALA A 513 -20.32 -48.06 -11.55
C ALA A 513 -18.91 -47.47 -11.35
N ASN A 514 -18.59 -46.34 -11.97
CA ASN A 514 -17.31 -45.67 -11.75
C ASN A 514 -17.18 -45.12 -10.32
N LEU A 515 -18.23 -44.48 -9.80
CA LEU A 515 -18.25 -43.99 -8.41
C LEU A 515 -18.17 -45.15 -7.40
N LEU A 516 -18.86 -46.27 -7.65
CA LEU A 516 -18.76 -47.46 -6.79
C LEU A 516 -17.35 -48.08 -6.84
N ARG A 517 -16.72 -48.18 -8.02
CA ARG A 517 -15.31 -48.63 -8.14
C ARG A 517 -14.36 -47.70 -7.38
N GLU A 518 -14.59 -46.38 -7.43
CA GLU A 518 -13.79 -45.40 -6.69
C GLU A 518 -13.93 -45.58 -5.16
N PHE A 519 -15.14 -45.81 -4.66
CA PHE A 519 -15.36 -46.14 -3.24
C PHE A 519 -14.66 -47.45 -2.83
N VAL A 520 -14.62 -48.47 -3.68
CA VAL A 520 -13.85 -49.70 -3.40
C VAL A 520 -12.34 -49.43 -3.38
N GLN A 521 -11.82 -48.71 -4.38
CA GLN A 521 -10.39 -48.38 -4.45
C GLN A 521 -9.93 -47.54 -3.25
N LYS A 522 -10.81 -46.69 -2.71
CA LYS A 522 -10.58 -45.89 -1.50
C LYS A 522 -10.91 -46.61 -0.18
N ARG A 523 -11.32 -47.89 -0.23
CA ARG A 523 -11.78 -48.70 0.95
C ARG A 523 -12.85 -47.99 1.78
N ASP A 524 -13.77 -47.29 1.13
CA ASP A 524 -14.74 -46.42 1.80
C ASP A 524 -15.67 -47.23 2.72
N ARG A 525 -15.69 -46.88 4.01
CA ARG A 525 -16.54 -47.57 5.01
C ARG A 525 -18.02 -47.61 4.59
N ARG A 526 -18.51 -46.62 3.84
CA ARG A 526 -19.91 -46.58 3.39
C ARG A 526 -20.27 -47.70 2.43
N ILE A 527 -19.36 -48.12 1.54
CA ILE A 527 -19.62 -49.22 0.60
C ILE A 527 -19.46 -50.59 1.26
N HIS A 528 -18.56 -50.72 2.24
CA HIS A 528 -18.49 -51.87 3.15
C HIS A 528 -19.81 -52.03 3.94
N ASP A 529 -20.24 -50.98 4.64
CA ASP A 529 -21.41 -51.02 5.52
C ASP A 529 -22.70 -51.27 4.70
N ALA A 530 -22.78 -50.74 3.48
CA ALA A 530 -23.87 -51.06 2.55
C ALA A 530 -23.85 -52.52 2.08
N PHE A 531 -22.69 -53.10 1.79
CA PHE A 531 -22.57 -54.52 1.41
C PHE A 531 -22.95 -55.46 2.57
N MET A 532 -22.41 -55.22 3.76
CA MET A 532 -22.68 -56.04 4.94
C MET A 532 -24.17 -55.98 5.31
N ALA A 533 -24.78 -54.79 5.25
CA ALA A 533 -26.23 -54.60 5.41
C ALA A 533 -27.07 -55.04 4.18
N CYS A 534 -26.48 -55.80 3.24
CA CYS A 534 -27.10 -56.41 2.07
C CYS A 534 -26.85 -57.93 1.93
N LYS A 535 -26.03 -58.54 2.79
CA LYS A 535 -25.51 -59.91 2.67
C LYS A 535 -26.59 -61.01 2.55
N GLU A 536 -27.80 -60.74 3.01
CA GLU A 536 -28.97 -61.65 2.97
C GLU A 536 -30.18 -61.06 2.20
N LYS A 537 -29.99 -60.00 1.40
CA LYS A 537 -31.08 -59.27 0.74
C LYS A 537 -31.27 -59.65 -0.73
N ASN A 538 -32.50 -59.48 -1.22
CA ASN A 538 -32.83 -59.60 -2.63
C ASN A 538 -32.00 -58.62 -3.48
N GLU A 539 -31.50 -59.06 -4.63
CA GLU A 539 -30.56 -58.30 -5.47
C GLU A 539 -31.02 -56.86 -5.78
N ARG A 540 -32.33 -56.65 -5.99
CA ARG A 540 -32.89 -55.30 -6.20
C ARG A 540 -32.72 -54.36 -5.01
N GLU A 541 -32.80 -54.86 -3.78
CA GLU A 541 -32.53 -54.07 -2.58
C GLU A 541 -31.03 -53.77 -2.43
N VAL A 542 -30.17 -54.71 -2.81
CA VAL A 542 -28.72 -54.52 -2.84
C VAL A 542 -28.33 -53.41 -3.80
N ILE A 543 -28.77 -53.52 -5.06
CA ILE A 543 -28.53 -52.50 -6.10
C ILE A 543 -29.13 -51.16 -5.69
N SER A 544 -30.35 -51.14 -5.11
CA SER A 544 -30.97 -49.91 -4.60
C SER A 544 -30.14 -49.23 -3.50
N LYS A 545 -29.60 -49.99 -2.54
CA LYS A 545 -28.70 -49.46 -1.50
C LYS A 545 -27.37 -48.95 -2.06
N PHE A 546 -26.79 -49.63 -3.04
CA PHE A 546 -25.54 -49.18 -3.69
C PHE A 546 -25.77 -47.93 -4.55
N LEU A 547 -26.89 -47.86 -5.28
CA LEU A 547 -27.29 -46.63 -5.98
C LEU A 547 -27.64 -45.49 -5.01
N HIS A 548 -28.04 -45.78 -3.77
CA HIS A 548 -28.18 -44.75 -2.71
C HIS A 548 -26.81 -44.19 -2.24
N LEU A 549 -25.68 -44.85 -2.55
CA LEU A 549 -24.34 -44.29 -2.33
C LEU A 549 -23.86 -43.42 -3.50
N THR A 550 -24.26 -43.74 -4.74
CA THR A 550 -23.90 -42.94 -5.94
C THR A 550 -24.84 -41.77 -6.16
N SER A 551 -26.12 -41.91 -5.79
CA SER A 551 -26.99 -40.77 -5.53
C SER A 551 -26.45 -40.06 -4.29
N SER A 552 -25.57 -39.09 -4.51
CA SER A 552 -25.25 -38.07 -3.51
C SER A 552 -26.56 -37.61 -2.87
N GLN A 553 -26.59 -37.49 -1.54
CA GLN A 553 -27.55 -36.59 -0.92
C GLN A 553 -27.17 -35.20 -1.40
N ALA A 554 -27.80 -34.78 -2.51
CA ALA A 554 -27.82 -33.40 -2.94
C ALA A 554 -28.45 -32.60 -1.80
N SER A 555 -27.59 -32.02 -0.96
CA SER A 555 -27.95 -30.88 -0.13
C SER A 555 -28.70 -29.91 -1.05
N PRO A 556 -29.94 -29.51 -0.72
CA PRO A 556 -30.70 -28.64 -1.59
C PRO A 556 -29.88 -27.37 -1.82
N GLY A 557 -29.54 -27.11 -3.08
CA GLY A 557 -28.54 -26.12 -3.45
C GLY A 557 -28.85 -24.77 -2.83
N LEU A 558 -27.88 -24.20 -2.12
CA LEU A 558 -28.08 -22.95 -1.38
C LEU A 558 -28.54 -21.84 -2.31
N TYR A 559 -29.43 -20.98 -1.81
CA TYR A 559 -29.77 -19.74 -2.50
C TYR A 559 -28.77 -18.64 -2.09
N VAL A 560 -27.87 -18.30 -3.01
CA VAL A 560 -26.76 -17.36 -2.82
C VAL A 560 -27.00 -16.11 -3.67
N ILE A 561 -27.00 -14.93 -3.04
CA ILE A 561 -27.09 -13.65 -3.75
C ILE A 561 -25.82 -12.85 -3.52
N HIS A 562 -25.09 -12.55 -4.60
CA HIS A 562 -23.98 -11.61 -4.55
C HIS A 562 -24.48 -10.18 -4.76
N ILE A 563 -24.02 -9.26 -3.91
CA ILE A 563 -24.26 -7.81 -4.05
C ILE A 563 -22.88 -7.18 -4.24
N ALA A 564 -22.64 -6.57 -5.42
CA ALA A 564 -21.33 -6.07 -5.81
C ALA A 564 -21.43 -4.75 -6.58
N ALA A 565 -20.31 -4.03 -6.67
CA ALA A 565 -20.19 -2.87 -7.56
C ALA A 565 -19.67 -3.24 -8.97
N GLU A 566 -19.10 -4.44 -9.15
CA GLU A 566 -18.60 -4.96 -10.43
C GLU A 566 -19.04 -6.40 -10.69
N MET A 567 -19.10 -6.75 -11.98
CA MET A 567 -19.18 -8.12 -12.51
C MET A 567 -18.57 -8.12 -13.92
N ALA A 568 -17.72 -9.09 -14.23
CA ALA A 568 -17.16 -9.26 -15.56
C ALA A 568 -18.16 -9.94 -16.52
N PRO A 569 -18.11 -9.64 -17.84
CA PRO A 569 -17.48 -8.47 -18.45
C PRO A 569 -18.31 -7.18 -18.32
N VAL A 570 -19.57 -7.27 -17.86
CA VAL A 570 -20.59 -6.20 -17.97
C VAL A 570 -20.19 -4.88 -17.31
N ALA A 571 -19.63 -4.91 -16.10
CA ALA A 571 -19.22 -3.74 -15.35
C ALA A 571 -17.93 -4.09 -14.59
N LYS A 572 -16.77 -3.83 -15.22
CA LYS A 572 -15.45 -4.25 -14.74
C LYS A 572 -14.46 -3.09 -14.72
N VAL A 573 -13.73 -2.96 -13.62
CA VAL A 573 -12.62 -2.00 -13.42
C VAL A 573 -11.36 -2.74 -12.94
N GLY A 574 -11.52 -3.85 -12.22
CA GLY A 574 -10.42 -4.69 -11.75
C GLY A 574 -10.82 -6.15 -11.55
N GLY A 575 -10.06 -6.86 -10.72
CA GLY A 575 -10.27 -8.28 -10.44
C GLY A 575 -11.54 -8.60 -9.62
N LEU A 576 -12.18 -7.60 -9.00
CA LEU A 576 -13.42 -7.80 -8.23
C LEU A 576 -14.53 -8.35 -9.13
N GLY A 577 -14.73 -7.76 -10.31
CA GLY A 577 -15.69 -8.25 -11.30
C GLY A 577 -15.37 -9.66 -11.80
N ASP A 578 -14.08 -10.03 -11.94
CA ASP A 578 -13.66 -11.38 -12.31
C ASP A 578 -14.00 -12.40 -11.22
N VAL A 579 -13.75 -12.06 -9.94
CA VAL A 579 -14.07 -12.92 -8.79
C VAL A 579 -15.58 -13.14 -8.67
N VAL A 580 -16.39 -12.08 -8.73
CA VAL A 580 -17.87 -12.19 -8.64
C VAL A 580 -18.42 -13.12 -9.72
N THR A 581 -17.85 -13.06 -10.92
CA THR A 581 -18.28 -13.89 -12.06
C THR A 581 -17.78 -15.32 -11.95
N GLY A 582 -16.50 -15.52 -11.65
CA GLY A 582 -15.88 -16.85 -11.56
C GLY A 582 -16.41 -17.68 -10.38
N LEU A 583 -16.47 -17.08 -9.19
CA LEU A 583 -17.08 -17.71 -8.02
C LEU A 583 -18.58 -17.97 -8.24
N GLY A 584 -19.31 -17.01 -8.82
CA GLY A 584 -20.71 -17.18 -9.16
C GLY A 584 -20.95 -18.36 -10.12
N LYS A 585 -20.16 -18.46 -11.21
CA LYS A 585 -20.22 -19.57 -12.16
C LYS A 585 -19.86 -20.91 -11.51
N ALA A 586 -18.87 -20.96 -10.64
CA ALA A 586 -18.48 -22.19 -9.93
C ALA A 586 -19.54 -22.67 -8.94
N LEU A 587 -20.15 -21.76 -8.17
CA LEU A 587 -21.27 -22.06 -7.28
C LEU A 587 -22.52 -22.51 -8.07
N GLN A 588 -22.77 -21.93 -9.25
CA GLN A 588 -23.83 -22.37 -10.15
C GLN A 588 -23.54 -23.76 -10.77
N LYS A 589 -22.29 -24.04 -11.18
CA LYS A 589 -21.83 -25.38 -11.63
C LYS A 589 -22.00 -26.43 -10.52
N LYS A 590 -21.84 -26.06 -9.24
CA LYS A 590 -22.13 -26.88 -8.05
C LYS A 590 -23.63 -27.05 -7.74
N GLY A 591 -24.53 -26.48 -8.54
CA GLY A 591 -25.98 -26.65 -8.41
C GLY A 591 -26.66 -25.71 -7.39
N HIS A 592 -25.98 -24.65 -6.95
CA HIS A 592 -26.60 -23.60 -6.13
C HIS A 592 -27.43 -22.64 -6.98
N LEU A 593 -28.49 -22.06 -6.40
CA LEU A 593 -29.19 -20.94 -7.04
C LEU A 593 -28.39 -19.66 -6.78
N VAL A 594 -27.63 -19.22 -7.78
CA VAL A 594 -26.81 -18.01 -7.73
C VAL A 594 -27.50 -16.87 -8.46
N GLU A 595 -27.63 -15.72 -7.80
CA GLU A 595 -28.04 -14.45 -8.42
C GLU A 595 -27.06 -13.33 -8.08
N ILE A 596 -27.01 -12.29 -8.93
CA ILE A 596 -26.15 -11.13 -8.72
C ILE A 596 -26.99 -9.84 -8.77
N VAL A 597 -26.74 -8.91 -7.85
CA VAL A 597 -27.32 -7.56 -7.84
C VAL A 597 -26.22 -6.53 -8.07
N LEU A 598 -26.42 -5.64 -9.05
CA LEU A 598 -25.49 -4.59 -9.47
C LEU A 598 -26.20 -3.23 -9.62
N PRO A 599 -25.46 -2.11 -9.60
CA PRO A 599 -25.97 -0.84 -10.12
C PRO A 599 -26.14 -0.91 -11.65
N LYS A 600 -27.18 -0.27 -12.19
CA LYS A 600 -27.31 -0.05 -13.64
C LYS A 600 -26.51 1.20 -14.03
N TYR A 601 -25.21 1.02 -14.28
CA TYR A 601 -24.35 2.09 -14.79
C TYR A 601 -24.73 2.51 -16.22
N ASP A 602 -24.52 3.78 -16.55
CA ASP A 602 -24.57 4.27 -17.94
C ASP A 602 -23.38 3.78 -18.78
N CYS A 603 -22.24 3.51 -18.15
CA CYS A 603 -20.99 3.05 -18.80
C CYS A 603 -20.80 1.52 -18.88
N MET A 604 -21.83 0.69 -18.63
CA MET A 604 -21.70 -0.78 -18.66
C MET A 604 -21.72 -1.36 -20.10
N GLN A 605 -21.17 -2.56 -20.29
CA GLN A 605 -21.14 -3.27 -21.57
C GLN A 605 -22.50 -3.94 -21.87
N TYR A 606 -23.45 -3.15 -22.38
CA TYR A 606 -24.82 -3.59 -22.68
C TYR A 606 -24.90 -4.75 -23.68
N ASP A 607 -23.93 -4.89 -24.59
CA ASP A 607 -23.83 -5.96 -25.58
C ASP A 607 -23.54 -7.35 -24.97
N ARG A 608 -23.02 -7.38 -23.73
CA ARG A 608 -22.71 -8.61 -23.00
C ARG A 608 -23.86 -9.15 -22.15
N ILE A 609 -25.01 -8.46 -22.16
CA ILE A 609 -26.19 -8.84 -21.38
C ILE A 609 -27.25 -9.46 -22.29
N ARG A 610 -27.60 -10.72 -22.05
CA ARG A 610 -28.71 -11.40 -22.75
C ARG A 610 -30.03 -11.09 -22.07
N ASP A 611 -31.10 -11.02 -22.86
CA ASP A 611 -32.49 -10.87 -22.41
C ASP A 611 -32.75 -9.67 -21.48
N LEU A 612 -31.94 -8.60 -21.61
CA LEU A 612 -32.04 -7.39 -20.80
C LEU A 612 -33.40 -6.72 -20.96
N ARG A 613 -34.17 -6.68 -19.88
CA ARG A 613 -35.50 -6.03 -19.82
C ARG A 613 -35.73 -5.37 -18.48
N ALA A 614 -36.53 -4.30 -18.48
CA ALA A 614 -37.10 -3.79 -17.24
C ALA A 614 -38.15 -4.77 -16.70
N LEU A 615 -38.31 -4.79 -15.38
CA LEU A 615 -39.51 -5.34 -14.74
C LEU A 615 -40.57 -4.25 -14.63
N ASP A 616 -41.84 -4.62 -14.75
CA ASP A 616 -42.98 -3.73 -14.48
C ASP A 616 -43.22 -3.50 -12.97
N VAL A 617 -42.20 -3.75 -12.14
CA VAL A 617 -42.19 -3.57 -10.69
C VAL A 617 -41.16 -2.49 -10.36
N THR A 618 -41.63 -1.43 -9.70
CA THR A 618 -40.78 -0.38 -9.14
C THR A 618 -40.53 -0.69 -7.66
N VAL A 619 -39.26 -0.67 -7.24
CA VAL A 619 -38.86 -0.89 -5.85
C VAL A 619 -38.63 0.46 -5.20
N GLU A 620 -39.34 0.77 -4.12
CA GLU A 620 -39.10 2.00 -3.36
C GLU A 620 -38.01 1.79 -2.31
N SER A 621 -37.09 2.75 -2.18
CA SER A 621 -35.97 2.67 -1.25
C SER A 621 -35.74 3.98 -0.51
N TYR A 622 -35.38 3.88 0.77
CA TYR A 622 -35.13 5.02 1.63
C TYR A 622 -33.77 5.68 1.33
N PHE A 623 -33.76 7.00 1.24
CA PHE A 623 -32.54 7.80 1.37
C PHE A 623 -32.87 9.20 1.94
N ASP A 624 -31.99 9.77 2.78
CA ASP A 624 -32.09 11.14 3.32
C ASP A 624 -33.53 11.52 3.79
N GLY A 625 -34.17 10.63 4.57
CA GLY A 625 -35.51 10.84 5.12
C GLY A 625 -36.69 10.63 4.16
N LYS A 626 -36.46 10.18 2.92
CA LYS A 626 -37.47 10.07 1.85
C LYS A 626 -37.44 8.70 1.18
N LEU A 627 -38.54 8.30 0.54
CA LEU A 627 -38.56 7.17 -0.38
C LEU A 627 -38.30 7.63 -1.81
N PHE A 628 -37.48 6.87 -2.53
CA PHE A 628 -37.14 7.07 -3.92
C PHE A 628 -37.43 5.79 -4.72
N GLN A 629 -37.97 5.97 -5.92
CA GLN A 629 -38.28 4.88 -6.82
C GLN A 629 -37.01 4.34 -7.50
N ASN A 630 -36.95 3.03 -7.68
CA ASN A 630 -35.88 2.33 -8.37
C ASN A 630 -36.49 1.42 -9.42
N LYS A 631 -36.06 1.58 -10.66
CA LYS A 631 -36.45 0.70 -11.75
C LYS A 631 -35.51 -0.51 -11.78
N VAL A 632 -36.08 -1.70 -11.71
CA VAL A 632 -35.33 -2.94 -11.68
C VAL A 632 -35.25 -3.50 -13.09
N TRP A 633 -34.05 -3.81 -13.54
CA TRP A 633 -33.80 -4.51 -14.80
C TRP A 633 -33.27 -5.92 -14.52
N VAL A 634 -33.60 -6.87 -15.38
CA VAL A 634 -33.09 -8.24 -15.32
C VAL A 634 -32.45 -8.62 -16.65
N GLY A 635 -31.40 -9.44 -16.59
CA GLY A 635 -30.77 -10.06 -17.76
C GLY A 635 -29.88 -11.23 -17.34
N THR A 636 -29.20 -11.83 -18.31
CA THR A 636 -28.24 -12.92 -18.07
C THR A 636 -26.85 -12.55 -18.57
N VAL A 637 -25.84 -12.70 -17.73
CA VAL A 637 -24.43 -12.42 -18.04
C VAL A 637 -23.63 -13.68 -17.72
N GLU A 638 -22.91 -14.23 -18.72
CA GLU A 638 -22.12 -15.47 -18.59
C GLU A 638 -22.85 -16.68 -17.95
N GLY A 639 -24.17 -16.75 -18.14
CA GLY A 639 -25.05 -17.81 -17.60
C GLY A 639 -25.67 -17.51 -16.24
N LEU A 640 -25.25 -16.43 -15.58
CA LEU A 640 -25.77 -16.00 -14.28
C LEU A 640 -26.92 -14.99 -14.45
N PRO A 641 -28.02 -15.11 -13.68
CA PRO A 641 -29.08 -14.11 -13.64
C PRO A 641 -28.63 -12.87 -12.85
N VAL A 642 -28.80 -11.69 -13.45
CA VAL A 642 -28.35 -10.41 -12.90
C VAL A 642 -29.51 -9.42 -12.80
N TYR A 643 -29.65 -8.79 -11.63
CA TYR A 643 -30.54 -7.68 -11.36
C TYR A 643 -29.76 -6.36 -11.36
N PHE A 644 -30.12 -5.42 -12.23
CA PHE A 644 -29.51 -4.10 -12.30
C PHE A 644 -30.48 -3.05 -11.73
N ILE A 645 -30.04 -2.29 -10.73
CA ILE A 645 -30.84 -1.25 -10.06
C ILE A 645 -30.59 0.11 -10.72
N GLU A 646 -31.65 0.74 -11.22
CA GLU A 646 -31.65 2.08 -11.82
C GLU A 646 -32.38 3.07 -10.90
N PRO A 647 -31.66 3.89 -10.10
CA PRO A 647 -32.30 4.82 -9.18
C PRO A 647 -32.92 6.03 -9.89
N HIS A 648 -34.20 6.31 -9.62
CA HIS A 648 -34.83 7.59 -9.97
C HIS A 648 -34.53 8.67 -8.90
N HIS A 649 -33.28 8.72 -8.42
CA HIS A 649 -32.81 9.72 -7.47
C HIS A 649 -32.27 10.97 -8.23
N PRO A 650 -32.58 12.21 -7.81
CA PRO A 650 -32.20 13.43 -8.53
C PRO A 650 -30.68 13.58 -8.76
N ASN A 651 -29.84 13.06 -7.86
CA ASN A 651 -28.37 13.11 -8.00
C ASN A 651 -27.83 12.13 -9.06
N LYS A 652 -28.66 11.29 -9.69
CA LYS A 652 -28.29 10.37 -10.77
C LYS A 652 -27.04 9.53 -10.47
N PHE A 653 -27.04 8.81 -9.35
CA PHE A 653 -25.84 8.14 -8.79
C PHE A 653 -25.10 7.24 -9.80
N PHE A 654 -25.78 6.56 -10.72
CA PHE A 654 -25.15 5.65 -11.69
C PHE A 654 -25.25 6.14 -13.15
N TRP A 655 -25.44 7.44 -13.35
CA TRP A 655 -25.41 8.09 -14.66
C TRP A 655 -24.32 9.17 -14.67
N ARG A 656 -23.06 8.71 -14.69
CA ARG A 656 -21.85 9.56 -14.50
C ARG A 656 -20.74 9.25 -15.51
N GLY A 657 -20.89 8.23 -16.37
CA GLY A 657 -19.88 7.76 -17.30
C GLY A 657 -18.76 6.91 -16.68
N GLN A 658 -18.79 6.68 -15.35
CA GLN A 658 -17.78 5.90 -14.64
C GLN A 658 -18.34 5.13 -13.42
N CYS A 659 -17.72 3.99 -13.11
CA CYS A 659 -18.12 3.14 -11.98
C CYS A 659 -17.73 3.77 -10.63
N TYR A 660 -16.51 4.30 -10.49
CA TYR A 660 -15.94 4.83 -9.25
C TYR A 660 -15.29 6.20 -9.45
N GLY A 661 -14.94 6.87 -8.35
CA GLY A 661 -14.14 8.10 -8.37
C GLY A 661 -14.98 9.38 -8.32
N GLU A 662 -16.28 9.28 -8.04
CA GLU A 662 -17.10 10.45 -7.77
C GLU A 662 -16.89 10.92 -6.32
N HIS A 663 -16.92 12.23 -6.12
CA HIS A 663 -16.92 12.86 -4.79
C HIS A 663 -18.04 12.36 -3.86
N ASP A 664 -19.16 11.88 -4.40
CA ASP A 664 -20.30 11.33 -3.65
C ASP A 664 -20.35 9.78 -3.65
N ASP A 665 -19.23 9.09 -3.95
CA ASP A 665 -19.12 7.62 -3.95
C ASP A 665 -19.72 6.96 -2.69
N PHE A 666 -19.50 7.52 -1.49
CA PHE A 666 -20.11 7.01 -0.25
C PHE A 666 -21.64 6.99 -0.31
N LYS A 667 -22.25 8.04 -0.86
CA LYS A 667 -23.70 8.16 -1.02
C LYS A 667 -24.22 7.29 -2.17
N ARG A 668 -23.50 7.22 -3.30
CA ARG A 668 -23.80 6.32 -4.43
C ARG A 668 -23.95 4.88 -3.95
N PHE A 669 -22.96 4.39 -3.20
CA PHE A 669 -22.87 2.97 -2.83
C PHE A 669 -23.65 2.58 -1.56
N SER A 670 -23.81 3.49 -0.59
CA SER A 670 -24.74 3.27 0.52
C SER A 670 -26.21 3.30 0.07
N PHE A 671 -26.58 4.17 -0.89
CA PHE A 671 -27.89 4.12 -1.56
C PHE A 671 -28.12 2.75 -2.23
N PHE A 672 -27.15 2.30 -3.03
CA PHE A 672 -27.25 1.01 -3.73
C PHE A 672 -27.38 -0.17 -2.76
N SER A 673 -26.56 -0.20 -1.70
CA SER A 673 -26.64 -1.22 -0.65
C SER A 673 -28.02 -1.28 0.01
N ARG A 674 -28.64 -0.11 0.23
CA ARG A 674 -30.00 -0.02 0.76
C ARG A 674 -31.03 -0.53 -0.24
N ALA A 675 -30.98 -0.06 -1.50
CA ALA A 675 -31.91 -0.44 -2.56
C ALA A 675 -31.83 -1.93 -2.94
N ALA A 676 -30.65 -2.54 -2.84
CA ALA A 676 -30.46 -3.97 -3.06
C ALA A 676 -31.22 -4.82 -2.02
N LEU A 677 -31.18 -4.44 -0.74
CA LEU A 677 -31.93 -5.13 0.32
C LEU A 677 -33.45 -4.87 0.23
N GLU A 678 -33.88 -3.67 -0.17
CA GLU A 678 -35.30 -3.41 -0.47
C GLU A 678 -35.81 -4.28 -1.62
N LEU A 679 -35.02 -4.47 -2.69
CA LEU A 679 -35.34 -5.39 -3.79
C LEU A 679 -35.54 -6.82 -3.29
N LEU A 680 -34.66 -7.32 -2.40
CA LEU A 680 -34.81 -8.67 -1.85
C LEU A 680 -36.08 -8.82 -1.00
N LEU A 681 -36.35 -7.83 -0.13
CA LEU A 681 -37.53 -7.81 0.74
C LEU A 681 -38.83 -7.74 -0.08
N GLN A 682 -38.92 -6.78 -1.01
CA GLN A 682 -40.15 -6.50 -1.79
C GLN A 682 -40.42 -7.58 -2.85
N ALA A 683 -39.38 -8.27 -3.35
CA ALA A 683 -39.54 -9.46 -4.19
C ALA A 683 -39.81 -10.75 -3.40
N GLY A 684 -39.88 -10.69 -2.06
CA GLY A 684 -40.12 -11.86 -1.20
C GLY A 684 -39.00 -12.91 -1.22
N LYS A 685 -37.79 -12.53 -1.66
CA LYS A 685 -36.64 -13.44 -1.81
C LYS A 685 -36.13 -13.85 -0.42
N LYS A 686 -35.90 -15.16 -0.22
CA LYS A 686 -35.37 -15.72 1.03
C LYS A 686 -34.06 -16.48 0.79
N PRO A 687 -32.93 -15.79 0.52
CA PRO A 687 -31.65 -16.43 0.35
C PRO A 687 -31.13 -17.08 1.63
N ASP A 688 -30.31 -18.11 1.48
CA ASP A 688 -29.50 -18.70 2.55
C ASP A 688 -28.23 -17.86 2.80
N ILE A 689 -27.68 -17.27 1.75
CA ILE A 689 -26.46 -16.44 1.79
C ILE A 689 -26.70 -15.13 1.03
N ILE A 690 -26.34 -14.01 1.67
CA ILE A 690 -26.07 -12.75 0.97
C ILE A 690 -24.58 -12.49 1.08
N HIS A 691 -23.92 -12.33 -0.07
CA HIS A 691 -22.48 -12.13 -0.17
C HIS A 691 -22.18 -10.71 -0.68
N CYS A 692 -21.63 -9.85 0.17
CA CYS A 692 -21.19 -8.50 -0.19
C CYS A 692 -19.67 -8.43 -0.44
N HIS A 693 -19.27 -7.55 -1.36
CA HIS A 693 -17.88 -7.37 -1.81
C HIS A 693 -17.43 -5.90 -1.69
N ASP A 694 -16.30 -5.69 -1.01
CA ASP A 694 -15.66 -4.39 -0.73
C ASP A 694 -16.55 -3.32 -0.07
N TRP A 695 -15.94 -2.19 0.28
CA TRP A 695 -16.53 -1.13 1.08
C TRP A 695 -17.84 -0.58 0.50
N GLN A 696 -17.99 -0.61 -0.83
CA GLN A 696 -19.18 -0.17 -1.57
C GLN A 696 -20.45 -0.94 -1.13
N THR A 697 -20.31 -2.22 -0.77
CA THR A 697 -21.44 -3.06 -0.35
C THR A 697 -21.33 -3.54 1.10
N ALA A 698 -20.28 -3.11 1.82
CA ALA A 698 -20.08 -3.36 3.24
C ALA A 698 -21.27 -2.91 4.12
N PHE A 699 -21.99 -1.85 3.71
CA PHE A 699 -23.22 -1.38 4.36
C PHE A 699 -24.33 -2.43 4.45
N VAL A 700 -24.35 -3.43 3.56
CA VAL A 700 -25.34 -4.53 3.55
C VAL A 700 -25.37 -5.26 4.90
N ALA A 701 -24.23 -5.46 5.55
CA ALA A 701 -24.14 -6.20 6.81
C ALA A 701 -24.85 -5.51 7.99
N PRO A 702 -24.56 -4.24 8.37
CA PRO A 702 -25.33 -3.54 9.39
C PRO A 702 -26.79 -3.32 8.98
N LEU A 703 -27.05 -2.89 7.72
CA LEU A 703 -28.42 -2.69 7.22
C LEU A 703 -29.29 -3.93 7.41
N TYR A 704 -28.76 -5.12 7.06
CA TYR A 704 -29.49 -6.38 7.14
C TYR A 704 -29.98 -6.68 8.56
N TRP A 705 -29.10 -6.62 9.56
CA TRP A 705 -29.45 -6.94 10.95
C TRP A 705 -30.32 -5.88 11.62
N ASP A 706 -30.04 -4.60 11.37
CA ASP A 706 -30.73 -3.47 11.99
C ASP A 706 -32.14 -3.26 11.39
N LEU A 707 -32.26 -3.32 10.06
CA LEU A 707 -33.47 -2.86 9.37
C LEU A 707 -34.27 -3.93 8.61
N TYR A 708 -33.70 -5.10 8.28
CA TYR A 708 -34.34 -6.08 7.38
C TYR A 708 -34.68 -7.43 8.01
N ALA A 709 -33.80 -7.97 8.86
CA ALA A 709 -34.12 -9.16 9.64
C ALA A 709 -35.37 -8.98 10.53
N PRO A 710 -35.58 -7.82 11.21
CA PRO A 710 -36.84 -7.54 11.91
C PRO A 710 -38.07 -7.42 10.98
N LYS A 711 -37.88 -7.11 9.69
CA LYS A 711 -38.96 -7.02 8.68
C LYS A 711 -39.24 -8.36 7.97
N GLY A 712 -38.62 -9.46 8.40
CA GLY A 712 -38.86 -10.81 7.88
C GLY A 712 -37.91 -11.28 6.78
N LEU A 713 -36.93 -10.46 6.37
CA LEU A 713 -35.79 -10.91 5.55
C LEU A 713 -34.68 -11.40 6.49
N ASN A 714 -34.92 -12.53 7.16
CA ASN A 714 -34.06 -13.05 8.24
C ASN A 714 -33.42 -14.43 7.97
N SER A 715 -33.71 -15.04 6.81
CA SER A 715 -33.18 -16.35 6.43
C SER A 715 -31.66 -16.35 6.24
N ALA A 716 -31.13 -15.31 5.59
CA ALA A 716 -29.76 -15.28 5.12
C ALA A 716 -28.73 -15.25 6.25
N ARG A 717 -27.54 -15.76 5.96
CA ARG A 717 -26.28 -15.39 6.61
C ARG A 717 -25.51 -14.43 5.71
N ILE A 718 -24.80 -13.48 6.31
CA ILE A 718 -24.02 -12.48 5.59
C ILE A 718 -22.57 -12.96 5.47
N CYS A 719 -22.07 -13.03 4.23
CA CYS A 719 -20.67 -13.18 3.90
C CYS A 719 -20.13 -11.86 3.37
N PHE A 720 -18.97 -11.42 3.85
CA PHE A 720 -18.29 -10.24 3.32
C PHE A 720 -16.89 -10.61 2.83
N THR A 721 -16.56 -10.25 1.59
CA THR A 721 -15.20 -10.35 1.05
C THR A 721 -14.58 -8.96 0.88
N CYS A 722 -13.43 -8.75 1.50
CA CYS A 722 -12.58 -7.59 1.21
C CYS A 722 -11.44 -8.00 0.28
N HIS A 723 -11.42 -7.45 -0.92
CA HIS A 723 -10.42 -7.68 -1.97
C HIS A 723 -9.17 -6.79 -1.78
N ASN A 724 -9.30 -5.62 -1.13
CA ASN A 724 -8.16 -4.78 -0.75
C ASN A 724 -8.50 -3.88 0.46
N PHE A 725 -7.87 -4.14 1.62
CA PHE A 725 -8.06 -3.36 2.86
C PHE A 725 -7.46 -1.94 2.82
N GLU A 726 -6.86 -1.52 1.70
CA GLU A 726 -6.56 -0.11 1.40
C GLU A 726 -7.86 0.72 1.20
N TYR A 727 -8.91 0.12 0.62
CA TYR A 727 -10.15 0.82 0.28
C TYR A 727 -11.24 0.55 1.32
N GLN A 728 -11.19 1.31 2.41
CA GLN A 728 -12.07 1.09 3.57
C GLN A 728 -13.40 1.86 3.53
N GLY A 729 -13.53 2.84 2.62
CA GLY A 729 -14.75 3.64 2.44
C GLY A 729 -14.99 4.70 3.52
N SER A 730 -13.97 5.07 4.30
CA SER A 730 -14.18 5.92 5.48
C SER A 730 -14.66 7.33 5.16
N ALA A 731 -15.72 7.79 5.85
CA ALA A 731 -16.37 9.08 5.63
C ALA A 731 -16.81 9.72 6.96
N SER A 732 -17.51 10.86 6.92
CA SER A 732 -18.11 11.44 8.13
C SER A 732 -19.21 10.53 8.66
N ALA A 733 -19.31 10.37 9.98
CA ALA A 733 -20.38 9.62 10.64
C ALA A 733 -21.78 10.11 10.23
N SER A 734 -21.91 11.41 9.93
CA SER A 734 -23.16 12.02 9.48
C SER A 734 -23.74 11.41 8.19
N GLU A 735 -22.88 10.91 7.28
CA GLU A 735 -23.33 10.35 6.01
C GLU A 735 -23.96 8.96 6.14
N LEU A 736 -23.70 8.25 7.25
CA LEU A 736 -24.28 6.93 7.52
C LEU A 736 -25.82 7.01 7.69
N ALA A 737 -26.32 8.14 8.20
CA ALA A 737 -27.75 8.43 8.30
C ALA A 737 -28.47 8.40 6.94
N SER A 738 -27.79 8.76 5.86
CA SER A 738 -28.40 8.86 4.53
C SER A 738 -29.03 7.53 4.07
N CYS A 739 -28.43 6.38 4.38
CA CYS A 739 -28.99 5.07 4.07
C CYS A 739 -30.01 4.53 5.12
N GLY A 740 -30.26 5.29 6.18
CA GLY A 740 -31.24 4.99 7.23
C GLY A 740 -30.71 4.21 8.43
N LEU A 741 -29.39 4.17 8.63
CA LEU A 741 -28.73 3.56 9.79
C LEU A 741 -28.59 4.57 10.95
N ASP A 742 -28.66 4.09 12.20
CA ASP A 742 -28.48 4.93 13.39
C ASP A 742 -26.99 5.30 13.61
N VAL A 743 -26.68 6.58 13.44
CA VAL A 743 -25.33 7.13 13.61
C VAL A 743 -24.83 7.04 15.06
N GLN A 744 -25.70 7.22 16.06
CA GLN A 744 -25.29 7.19 17.47
C GLN A 744 -25.01 5.76 17.95
N GLN A 745 -25.78 4.79 17.47
CA GLN A 745 -25.54 3.36 17.79
C GLN A 745 -24.33 2.78 17.05
N LEU A 746 -23.97 3.32 15.87
CA LEU A 746 -22.92 2.74 15.02
C LEU A 746 -21.60 3.51 15.06
N ASN A 747 -21.58 4.82 15.32
CA ASN A 747 -20.34 5.57 15.49
C ASN A 747 -19.75 5.37 16.91
N ARG A 748 -19.36 4.12 17.19
CA ARG A 748 -18.71 3.68 18.44
C ARG A 748 -17.45 2.87 18.15
N PRO A 749 -16.46 2.83 19.07
CA PRO A 749 -15.22 2.08 18.89
C PRO A 749 -15.45 0.59 18.62
N ASP A 750 -16.46 0.00 19.28
CA ASP A 750 -16.88 -1.40 19.17
C ASP A 750 -17.87 -1.68 18.02
N ARG A 751 -18.06 -0.70 17.13
CA ARG A 751 -18.96 -0.77 15.96
C ARG A 751 -18.24 -0.22 14.72
N MET A 752 -18.75 0.84 14.09
CA MET A 752 -18.31 1.36 12.80
C MET A 752 -17.39 2.58 12.88
N GLN A 753 -17.12 3.15 14.06
CA GLN A 753 -16.23 4.31 14.18
C GLN A 753 -14.84 3.99 13.62
N ASP A 754 -14.29 4.90 12.81
CA ASP A 754 -12.96 4.76 12.24
C ASP A 754 -11.88 4.91 13.31
N ASN A 755 -10.79 4.15 13.21
CA ASN A 755 -9.72 4.17 14.20
C ASN A 755 -8.80 5.41 14.07
N SER A 756 -8.98 6.24 13.03
CA SER A 756 -8.23 7.48 12.81
C SER A 756 -8.88 8.74 13.41
N ALA A 757 -10.21 8.81 13.52
CA ALA A 757 -10.91 9.95 14.10
C ALA A 757 -12.34 9.60 14.56
N ASN A 758 -12.75 10.17 15.70
CA ASN A 758 -13.99 9.81 16.39
C ASN A 758 -15.28 10.28 15.67
N ASP A 759 -15.18 11.26 14.76
CA ASP A 759 -16.28 11.78 13.95
C ASP A 759 -16.48 11.02 12.61
N ARG A 760 -15.63 10.01 12.35
CA ARG A 760 -15.60 9.26 11.09
C ARG A 760 -16.09 7.83 11.28
N VAL A 761 -16.70 7.27 10.25
CA VAL A 761 -17.14 5.86 10.19
C VAL A 761 -16.45 5.13 9.06
N ASN A 762 -16.29 3.81 9.25
CA ASN A 762 -15.56 2.90 8.39
C ASN A 762 -16.49 1.74 7.96
N PRO A 763 -17.03 1.76 6.73
CA PRO A 763 -17.90 0.71 6.22
C PRO A 763 -17.30 -0.70 6.33
N VAL A 764 -16.01 -0.88 6.00
CA VAL A 764 -15.34 -2.18 6.07
C VAL A 764 -15.25 -2.70 7.52
N LYS A 765 -14.94 -1.85 8.49
CA LYS A 765 -15.02 -2.19 9.93
C LYS A 765 -16.42 -2.68 10.29
N GLY A 766 -17.46 -1.99 9.82
CA GLY A 766 -18.86 -2.42 9.96
C GLY A 766 -19.11 -3.81 9.39
N ALA A 767 -18.69 -4.10 8.16
CA ALA A 767 -18.88 -5.42 7.57
C ALA A 767 -18.08 -6.52 8.29
N ILE A 768 -16.87 -6.24 8.79
CA ILE A 768 -16.13 -7.19 9.64
C ILE A 768 -16.90 -7.48 10.93
N VAL A 769 -17.47 -6.46 11.59
CA VAL A 769 -18.24 -6.63 12.83
C VAL A 769 -19.55 -7.40 12.58
N PHE A 770 -20.34 -6.99 11.60
CA PHE A 770 -21.72 -7.47 11.41
C PHE A 770 -21.89 -8.73 10.54
N SER A 771 -20.91 -9.11 9.70
CA SER A 771 -21.04 -10.31 8.85
C SER A 771 -20.86 -11.61 9.65
N ASN A 772 -21.48 -12.71 9.23
CA ASN A 772 -21.28 -14.03 9.85
C ASN A 772 -19.98 -14.69 9.37
N ILE A 773 -19.61 -14.44 8.12
CA ILE A 773 -18.37 -14.89 7.47
C ILE A 773 -17.65 -13.64 6.96
N VAL A 774 -16.34 -13.56 7.17
CA VAL A 774 -15.46 -12.53 6.61
C VAL A 774 -14.34 -13.25 5.85
N THR A 775 -14.08 -12.86 4.61
CA THR A 775 -12.94 -13.41 3.86
C THR A 775 -12.10 -12.32 3.20
N THR A 776 -10.90 -12.71 2.81
CA THR A 776 -10.08 -11.99 1.85
C THR A 776 -9.40 -12.97 0.89
N VAL A 777 -8.76 -12.43 -0.14
CA VAL A 777 -8.49 -13.12 -1.40
C VAL A 777 -7.17 -13.92 -1.46
N SER A 778 -6.46 -14.07 -0.34
CA SER A 778 -5.40 -15.08 -0.20
C SER A 778 -5.08 -15.42 1.27
N PRO A 779 -4.56 -16.63 1.58
CA PRO A 779 -4.07 -17.00 2.90
C PRO A 779 -2.96 -16.11 3.47
N THR A 780 -1.92 -15.79 2.69
CA THR A 780 -0.83 -14.90 3.13
C THR A 780 -1.34 -13.47 3.33
N TYR A 781 -2.18 -12.94 2.43
CA TYR A 781 -2.73 -11.59 2.61
C TYR A 781 -3.61 -11.49 3.86
N ALA A 782 -4.36 -12.55 4.19
CA ALA A 782 -5.11 -12.65 5.45
C ALA A 782 -4.22 -12.66 6.72
N GLN A 783 -2.94 -12.99 6.60
CA GLN A 783 -1.94 -12.84 7.68
C GLN A 783 -1.35 -11.43 7.68
N GLU A 784 -0.95 -10.90 6.51
CA GLU A 784 -0.42 -9.52 6.35
C GLU A 784 -1.40 -8.48 6.94
N VAL A 785 -2.71 -8.58 6.66
CA VAL A 785 -3.70 -7.62 7.19
C VAL A 785 -4.03 -7.77 8.68
N ARG A 786 -3.43 -8.76 9.37
CA ARG A 786 -3.55 -8.95 10.82
C ARG A 786 -2.36 -8.37 11.60
N THR A 787 -1.31 -7.90 10.91
CA THR A 787 -0.21 -7.12 11.51
C THR A 787 -0.56 -5.63 11.57
N ALA A 788 0.20 -4.85 12.34
CA ALA A 788 -0.03 -3.42 12.49
C ALA A 788 0.17 -2.66 11.17
N GLU A 789 1.19 -3.04 10.41
CA GLU A 789 1.64 -2.42 9.16
C GLU A 789 0.69 -2.74 8.00
N GLY A 790 0.41 -4.03 7.79
CA GLY A 790 -0.41 -4.50 6.66
C GLY A 790 -1.90 -4.25 6.86
N GLY A 791 -2.39 -4.28 8.10
CA GLY A 791 -3.82 -4.19 8.40
C GLY A 791 -4.44 -2.80 8.34
N ARG A 792 -3.68 -1.75 7.99
CA ARG A 792 -4.18 -0.37 7.76
C ARG A 792 -5.17 0.11 8.85
N GLY A 793 -4.82 -0.11 10.12
CA GLY A 793 -5.65 0.23 11.29
C GLY A 793 -6.77 -0.75 11.65
N LEU A 794 -7.19 -1.67 10.77
CA LEU A 794 -8.25 -2.66 11.01
C LEU A 794 -7.78 -3.97 11.65
N HIS A 795 -6.46 -4.17 11.79
CA HIS A 795 -5.86 -5.40 12.34
C HIS A 795 -6.42 -5.80 13.71
N SER A 796 -6.74 -4.85 14.58
CA SER A 796 -7.31 -5.10 15.91
C SER A 796 -8.71 -5.71 15.81
N THR A 797 -9.57 -5.16 14.95
CA THR A 797 -10.92 -5.67 14.66
C THR A 797 -10.87 -7.04 13.95
N LEU A 798 -9.93 -7.23 13.02
CA LEU A 798 -9.72 -8.52 12.34
C LEU A 798 -9.21 -9.62 13.28
N ASN A 799 -8.32 -9.28 14.23
CA ASN A 799 -7.86 -10.23 15.24
C ASN A 799 -8.96 -10.58 16.27
N PHE A 800 -9.76 -9.60 16.71
CA PHE A 800 -10.92 -9.84 17.57
C PHE A 800 -11.97 -10.75 16.89
N HIS A 801 -12.21 -10.56 15.59
CA HIS A 801 -13.12 -11.39 14.79
C HIS A 801 -12.45 -12.57 14.07
N SER A 802 -11.23 -12.95 14.47
CA SER A 802 -10.42 -13.98 13.78
C SER A 802 -11.12 -15.33 13.59
N LYS A 803 -11.98 -15.76 14.53
CA LYS A 803 -12.77 -17.00 14.42
C LYS A 803 -13.74 -17.06 13.22
N LYS A 804 -13.99 -15.94 12.55
CA LYS A 804 -14.82 -15.84 11.32
C LYS A 804 -14.09 -15.19 10.14
N PHE A 805 -12.77 -14.97 10.24
CA PHE A 805 -11.96 -14.32 9.21
C PHE A 805 -10.95 -15.31 8.61
N MET A 806 -11.03 -15.57 7.30
CA MET A 806 -10.09 -16.46 6.59
C MET A 806 -9.64 -15.89 5.24
N GLY A 807 -8.44 -16.29 4.80
CA GLY A 807 -7.99 -16.06 3.43
C GLY A 807 -8.31 -17.25 2.54
N ILE A 808 -8.98 -17.02 1.40
CA ILE A 808 -9.22 -18.02 0.36
C ILE A 808 -8.62 -17.48 -0.93
N LEU A 809 -7.66 -18.21 -1.52
CA LEU A 809 -7.02 -17.84 -2.78
C LEU A 809 -8.06 -17.83 -3.92
N ASN A 810 -8.08 -16.79 -4.74
CA ASN A 810 -8.97 -16.77 -5.91
C ASN A 810 -8.58 -17.81 -6.97
N GLY A 811 -9.55 -18.28 -7.74
CA GLY A 811 -9.29 -18.93 -9.02
C GLY A 811 -9.32 -17.94 -10.19
N ILE A 812 -9.13 -18.46 -11.40
CA ILE A 812 -9.43 -17.77 -12.66
C ILE A 812 -10.53 -18.52 -13.43
N ASP A 813 -11.24 -17.82 -14.32
CA ASP A 813 -12.16 -18.47 -15.25
C ASP A 813 -11.36 -19.24 -16.31
N THR A 814 -11.17 -20.53 -16.10
CA THR A 814 -10.40 -21.42 -16.98
C THR A 814 -11.13 -21.81 -18.28
N ASP A 815 -12.39 -21.41 -18.45
CA ASP A 815 -13.12 -21.51 -19.72
C ASP A 815 -12.76 -20.31 -20.62
N ALA A 816 -12.69 -19.10 -20.04
CA ALA A 816 -12.28 -17.86 -20.71
C ALA A 816 -10.75 -17.75 -20.93
N TRP A 817 -9.96 -18.10 -19.92
CA TRP A 817 -8.50 -18.05 -19.95
C TRP A 817 -7.93 -19.41 -20.34
N ASN A 818 -8.07 -19.76 -21.63
CA ASN A 818 -7.69 -21.07 -22.16
C ASN A 818 -7.00 -20.97 -23.54
N PRO A 819 -5.67 -21.12 -23.65
CA PRO A 819 -4.95 -20.99 -24.93
C PRO A 819 -5.36 -22.02 -26.00
N ALA A 820 -6.08 -23.09 -25.64
CA ALA A 820 -6.59 -24.08 -26.59
C ALA A 820 -7.91 -23.65 -27.28
N THR A 821 -8.64 -22.69 -26.72
CA THR A 821 -9.96 -22.23 -27.23
C THR A 821 -10.10 -20.72 -27.33
N ASP A 822 -9.13 -19.95 -26.83
CA ASP A 822 -9.11 -18.49 -26.88
C ASP A 822 -9.18 -17.96 -28.32
N THR A 823 -10.17 -17.10 -28.57
CA THR A 823 -10.49 -16.53 -29.89
C THR A 823 -9.75 -15.23 -30.19
N PHE A 824 -9.09 -14.61 -29.20
CA PHE A 824 -8.18 -13.50 -29.42
C PHE A 824 -6.81 -13.97 -29.91
N LEU A 825 -6.44 -15.24 -29.68
CA LEU A 825 -5.19 -15.81 -30.16
C LEU A 825 -5.23 -16.07 -31.66
N LYS A 826 -4.11 -15.76 -32.31
CA LYS A 826 -3.91 -16.06 -33.74
C LYS A 826 -3.76 -17.56 -33.99
N VAL A 827 -3.14 -18.28 -33.05
CA VAL A 827 -2.93 -19.73 -33.10
C VAL A 827 -3.14 -20.31 -31.70
N GLN A 828 -4.06 -21.27 -31.58
CA GLN A 828 -4.36 -21.97 -30.32
C GLN A 828 -3.26 -22.99 -30.00
N TYR A 829 -3.05 -23.30 -28.71
CA TYR A 829 -2.01 -24.21 -28.24
C TYR A 829 -2.36 -24.82 -26.87
N SER A 830 -1.59 -25.81 -26.40
CA SER A 830 -1.85 -26.50 -25.12
C SER A 830 -0.54 -26.94 -24.44
N ALA A 831 -0.60 -27.46 -23.21
CA ALA A 831 0.58 -28.02 -22.55
C ALA A 831 1.22 -29.17 -23.36
N ASN A 832 0.43 -29.88 -24.18
CA ASN A 832 0.89 -31.00 -25.02
C ASN A 832 1.41 -30.55 -26.40
N ASP A 833 1.12 -29.32 -26.84
CA ASP A 833 1.62 -28.72 -28.07
C ASP A 833 1.85 -27.22 -27.86
N LEU A 834 3.13 -26.83 -27.76
CA LEU A 834 3.57 -25.45 -27.55
C LEU A 834 3.87 -24.70 -28.87
N GLN A 835 3.64 -25.29 -30.05
CA GLN A 835 3.98 -24.64 -31.33
C GLN A 835 3.24 -23.32 -31.50
N GLY A 836 1.93 -23.29 -31.22
CA GLY A 836 1.14 -22.06 -31.31
C GLY A 836 1.62 -20.94 -30.38
N LYS A 837 2.27 -21.25 -29.24
CA LYS A 837 2.89 -20.23 -28.38
C LYS A 837 4.02 -19.50 -29.10
N ALA A 838 4.90 -20.23 -29.78
CA ALA A 838 5.98 -19.66 -30.58
C ALA A 838 5.43 -18.87 -31.79
N GLU A 839 4.35 -19.33 -32.42
CA GLU A 839 3.71 -18.62 -33.52
C GLU A 839 3.02 -17.32 -33.08
N ASN A 840 2.40 -17.29 -31.89
CA ASN A 840 1.87 -16.07 -31.27
C ASN A 840 3.02 -15.10 -30.94
N LYS A 841 4.12 -15.56 -30.33
CA LYS A 841 5.32 -14.72 -30.07
C LYS A 841 5.87 -14.09 -31.36
N ALA A 842 6.08 -14.89 -32.41
CA ALA A 842 6.57 -14.42 -33.70
C ALA A 842 5.56 -13.51 -34.43
N ALA A 843 4.26 -13.63 -34.16
CA ALA A 843 3.24 -12.75 -34.73
C ALA A 843 3.03 -11.46 -33.91
N MET A 844 3.20 -11.48 -32.59
CA MET A 844 3.16 -10.28 -31.75
C MET A 844 4.38 -9.39 -31.97
N ARG A 845 5.58 -9.98 -32.15
CA ARG A 845 6.77 -9.23 -32.59
C ARG A 845 6.49 -8.39 -33.82
N ARG A 846 5.93 -9.01 -34.87
CA ARG A 846 5.54 -8.32 -36.11
C ARG A 846 4.43 -7.29 -35.92
N HIS A 847 3.43 -7.57 -35.07
CA HIS A 847 2.34 -6.63 -34.80
C HIS A 847 2.83 -5.35 -34.10
N LEU A 848 3.76 -5.48 -33.15
CA LEU A 848 4.32 -4.36 -32.39
C LEU A 848 5.58 -3.75 -33.05
N GLY A 849 6.03 -4.29 -34.19
CA GLY A 849 7.26 -3.85 -34.86
C GLY A 849 8.52 -4.08 -34.02
N LEU A 850 8.56 -5.15 -33.24
CA LEU A 850 9.77 -5.63 -32.54
C LEU A 850 10.59 -6.53 -33.48
N SER A 851 11.91 -6.58 -33.25
CA SER A 851 12.81 -7.45 -34.00
C SER A 851 12.44 -8.93 -33.83
N SER A 852 12.61 -9.66 -34.92
CA SER A 852 12.49 -11.13 -35.02
C SER A 852 13.74 -11.75 -35.66
N ALA A 853 14.89 -11.09 -35.50
CA ALA A 853 16.18 -11.60 -35.98
C ALA A 853 16.69 -12.80 -35.15
N ASP A 854 16.30 -12.91 -33.88
CA ASP A 854 16.56 -14.06 -33.02
C ASP A 854 15.27 -14.61 -32.39
N ASP A 855 14.87 -15.81 -32.80
CA ASP A 855 13.74 -16.54 -32.22
C ASP A 855 13.98 -16.96 -30.76
N ARG A 856 15.23 -17.07 -30.32
CA ARG A 856 15.65 -17.35 -28.93
C ARG A 856 15.84 -16.09 -28.06
N GLN A 857 15.59 -14.92 -28.63
CA GLN A 857 15.16 -13.69 -27.95
C GLN A 857 14.19 -13.89 -26.77
N PRO A 858 14.50 -13.83 -25.46
CA PRO A 858 13.44 -13.90 -24.43
C PRO A 858 12.54 -12.66 -24.47
N LEU A 859 11.24 -12.83 -24.27
CA LEU A 859 10.23 -11.78 -24.24
C LEU A 859 9.55 -11.74 -22.87
N VAL A 860 9.78 -10.65 -22.13
CA VAL A 860 9.16 -10.33 -20.85
C VAL A 860 7.87 -9.54 -21.09
N GLY A 861 6.75 -10.02 -20.55
CA GLY A 861 5.48 -9.32 -20.52
C GLY A 861 5.21 -8.68 -19.15
N SER A 862 4.47 -7.57 -19.15
CA SER A 862 3.78 -7.09 -17.95
C SER A 862 2.47 -6.42 -18.35
N ILE A 863 1.37 -6.78 -17.67
CA ILE A 863 0.04 -6.23 -17.88
C ILE A 863 -0.50 -5.80 -16.52
N THR A 864 -0.69 -4.49 -16.30
CA THR A 864 -1.06 -3.99 -14.96
C THR A 864 -1.65 -2.57 -14.98
N ARG A 865 -2.21 -2.14 -13.86
CA ARG A 865 -2.52 -0.71 -13.60
C ARG A 865 -1.26 -0.05 -13.06
N LEU A 866 -0.83 1.07 -13.63
CA LEU A 866 0.39 1.75 -13.22
C LEU A 866 0.14 2.60 -11.96
N VAL A 867 0.18 1.96 -10.79
CA VAL A 867 -0.09 2.56 -9.46
C VAL A 867 0.92 2.07 -8.42
N PRO A 868 1.13 2.78 -7.29
CA PRO A 868 2.14 2.43 -6.27
C PRO A 868 2.11 0.98 -5.78
N GLN A 869 0.91 0.40 -5.58
CA GLN A 869 0.71 -1.01 -5.25
C GLN A 869 1.51 -1.98 -6.15
N LYS A 870 1.63 -1.66 -7.44
CA LYS A 870 2.20 -2.54 -8.48
C LYS A 870 3.69 -2.33 -8.73
N GLY A 871 4.37 -1.54 -7.89
CA GLY A 871 5.83 -1.37 -7.95
C GLY A 871 6.30 -0.72 -9.25
N MET A 872 5.71 0.41 -9.66
CA MET A 872 6.02 1.03 -10.96
C MET A 872 7.50 1.40 -11.15
N HIS A 873 8.24 1.68 -10.07
CA HIS A 873 9.70 1.87 -10.11
C HIS A 873 10.43 0.55 -10.46
N LEU A 874 10.00 -0.59 -9.90
CA LEU A 874 10.52 -1.92 -10.25
C LEU A 874 10.15 -2.34 -11.68
N ILE A 875 8.97 -1.96 -12.18
CA ILE A 875 8.59 -2.14 -13.60
C ILE A 875 9.49 -1.30 -14.51
N ARG A 876 9.72 -0.03 -14.15
CA ARG A 876 10.63 0.87 -14.88
C ARG A 876 12.05 0.27 -14.93
N HIS A 877 12.59 -0.18 -13.80
CA HIS A 877 13.88 -0.88 -13.74
C HIS A 877 13.90 -2.13 -14.63
N ALA A 878 12.90 -3.00 -14.52
CA ALA A 878 12.82 -4.24 -15.29
C ALA A 878 12.79 -4.02 -16.82
N ILE A 879 12.25 -2.89 -17.31
CA ILE A 879 12.31 -2.51 -18.73
C ILE A 879 13.77 -2.32 -19.18
N TYR A 880 14.57 -1.55 -18.42
CA TYR A 880 15.98 -1.30 -18.76
C TYR A 880 16.85 -2.54 -18.51
N ARG A 881 16.65 -3.27 -17.40
CA ARG A 881 17.42 -4.49 -17.10
C ARG A 881 17.18 -5.59 -18.12
N THR A 882 15.93 -5.76 -18.58
CA THR A 882 15.59 -6.69 -19.68
C THR A 882 16.37 -6.35 -20.95
N LEU A 883 16.56 -5.07 -21.25
CA LEU A 883 17.33 -4.63 -22.42
C LEU A 883 18.84 -4.90 -22.27
N GLU A 884 19.45 -4.57 -21.11
CA GLU A 884 20.86 -4.92 -20.82
C GLU A 884 21.13 -6.42 -20.99
N MET A 885 20.20 -7.25 -20.52
CA MET A 885 20.29 -8.71 -20.60
C MET A 885 20.00 -9.28 -22.00
N GLY A 886 19.80 -8.42 -23.00
CA GLY A 886 19.53 -8.79 -24.39
C GLY A 886 18.16 -9.44 -24.60
N GLY A 887 17.17 -9.12 -23.77
CA GLY A 887 15.77 -9.52 -23.91
C GLY A 887 14.90 -8.49 -24.64
N GLN A 888 13.60 -8.79 -24.72
CA GLN A 888 12.56 -7.86 -25.16
C GLN A 888 11.55 -7.63 -24.04
N PHE A 889 10.96 -6.44 -23.97
CA PHE A 889 9.93 -6.10 -22.97
C PHE A 889 8.68 -5.53 -23.64
N VAL A 890 7.50 -5.99 -23.21
CA VAL A 890 6.20 -5.41 -23.57
C VAL A 890 5.38 -5.11 -22.32
N LEU A 891 5.06 -3.82 -22.14
CA LEU A 891 4.14 -3.33 -21.12
C LEU A 891 2.77 -3.03 -21.75
N LEU A 892 1.69 -3.46 -21.10
CA LEU A 892 0.33 -3.00 -21.36
C LEU A 892 -0.28 -2.47 -20.05
N GLY A 893 -0.59 -1.17 -20.01
CA GLY A 893 -1.14 -0.56 -18.80
C GLY A 893 -1.08 0.96 -18.80
N SER A 894 -2.08 1.58 -18.17
CA SER A 894 -2.17 3.03 -17.96
C SER A 894 -2.23 3.38 -16.47
N SER A 895 -1.96 4.63 -16.13
CA SER A 895 -2.14 5.16 -14.77
C SER A 895 -3.34 6.12 -14.69
N PRO A 896 -4.16 6.06 -13.63
CA PRO A 896 -5.05 7.16 -13.27
C PRO A 896 -4.28 8.36 -12.66
N VAL A 897 -3.00 8.17 -12.30
CA VAL A 897 -2.17 9.19 -11.64
C VAL A 897 -1.36 9.95 -12.69
N ALA A 898 -1.72 11.20 -12.94
CA ALA A 898 -1.21 12.00 -14.05
C ALA A 898 0.31 12.29 -14.03
N HIS A 899 1.05 12.03 -12.95
CA HIS A 899 2.52 12.07 -12.97
C HIS A 899 3.14 10.74 -13.40
N ILE A 900 2.62 9.60 -12.91
CA ILE A 900 3.07 8.25 -13.32
C ILE A 900 2.76 8.04 -14.81
N GLN A 901 1.57 8.46 -15.27
CA GLN A 901 1.21 8.40 -16.69
C GLN A 901 2.24 9.13 -17.57
N ARG A 902 2.63 10.35 -17.20
CA ARG A 902 3.63 11.15 -17.93
C ARG A 902 5.04 10.58 -17.91
N GLU A 903 5.45 9.96 -16.79
CA GLU A 903 6.74 9.23 -16.70
C GLU A 903 6.78 8.09 -17.73
N PHE A 904 5.76 7.24 -17.73
CA PHE A 904 5.68 6.10 -18.65
C PHE A 904 5.47 6.54 -20.10
N GLU A 905 4.77 7.66 -20.36
CA GLU A 905 4.72 8.28 -21.69
C GLU A 905 6.10 8.75 -22.17
N GLY A 906 6.94 9.29 -21.28
CA GLY A 906 8.34 9.60 -21.57
C GLY A 906 9.12 8.36 -22.02
N ILE A 907 9.00 7.25 -21.29
CA ILE A 907 9.63 5.96 -21.61
C ILE A 907 9.07 5.38 -22.93
N ALA A 908 7.76 5.49 -23.16
CA ALA A 908 7.13 5.02 -24.39
C ALA A 908 7.61 5.80 -25.63
N ASN A 909 7.80 7.11 -25.49
CA ASN A 909 8.38 7.95 -26.53
C ASN A 909 9.86 7.63 -26.77
N GLN A 910 10.66 7.40 -25.71
CA GLN A 910 12.06 6.95 -25.82
C GLN A 910 12.19 5.66 -26.65
N PHE A 911 11.26 4.72 -26.47
CA PHE A 911 11.31 3.40 -27.11
C PHE A 911 10.35 3.21 -28.30
N GLN A 912 9.72 4.28 -28.82
CA GLN A 912 8.61 4.18 -29.78
C GLN A 912 8.91 3.28 -31.01
N ASN A 913 10.12 3.39 -31.55
CA ASN A 913 10.59 2.63 -32.73
C ASN A 913 11.75 1.66 -32.41
N HIS A 914 11.99 1.34 -31.13
CA HIS A 914 13.12 0.53 -30.70
C HIS A 914 12.93 -0.98 -30.98
N ASP A 915 13.96 -1.73 -31.36
CA ASP A 915 13.81 -3.12 -31.79
C ASP A 915 13.37 -4.12 -30.69
N HIS A 916 13.48 -3.74 -29.41
CA HIS A 916 13.28 -4.67 -28.29
C HIS A 916 12.26 -4.25 -27.23
N ILE A 917 11.79 -3.00 -27.20
CA ILE A 917 10.97 -2.47 -26.10
C ILE A 917 9.71 -1.76 -26.63
N ARG A 918 8.52 -2.11 -26.11
CA ARG A 918 7.24 -1.44 -26.43
C ARG A 918 6.39 -1.23 -25.18
N LEU A 919 5.83 -0.02 -25.04
CA LEU A 919 4.89 0.33 -23.99
C LEU A 919 3.55 0.72 -24.64
N ILE A 920 2.46 0.04 -24.26
CA ILE A 920 1.10 0.31 -24.73
C ILE A 920 0.30 0.89 -23.57
N LEU A 921 0.20 2.22 -23.52
CA LEU A 921 -0.31 2.95 -22.36
C LEU A 921 -1.83 3.13 -22.36
N LYS A 922 -2.56 2.01 -22.48
CA LYS A 922 -4.03 1.93 -22.45
C LYS A 922 -4.49 0.61 -21.83
N TYR A 923 -5.78 0.49 -21.55
CA TYR A 923 -6.42 -0.82 -21.41
C TYR A 923 -6.76 -1.38 -22.81
N ASP A 924 -6.52 -2.69 -23.01
CA ASP A 924 -6.91 -3.43 -24.22
C ASP A 924 -7.03 -4.92 -23.89
N GLU A 925 -8.25 -5.43 -23.83
CA GLU A 925 -8.52 -6.83 -23.49
C GLU A 925 -7.91 -7.79 -24.53
N SER A 926 -8.11 -7.52 -25.83
CA SER A 926 -7.62 -8.39 -26.91
C SER A 926 -6.10 -8.50 -26.95
N LEU A 927 -5.39 -7.39 -26.69
CA LEU A 927 -3.93 -7.38 -26.62
C LEU A 927 -3.41 -8.03 -25.32
N SER A 928 -4.19 -8.02 -24.24
CA SER A 928 -3.78 -8.67 -22.98
C SER A 928 -3.66 -10.19 -23.13
N HIS A 929 -4.68 -10.85 -23.69
CA HIS A 929 -4.66 -12.27 -24.07
C HIS A 929 -3.45 -12.61 -24.95
N TYR A 930 -3.19 -11.77 -25.96
CA TYR A 930 -2.10 -11.98 -26.91
C TYR A 930 -0.71 -11.80 -26.29
N ILE A 931 -0.54 -10.89 -25.33
CA ILE A 931 0.70 -10.72 -24.56
C ILE A 931 0.97 -11.97 -23.70
N TYR A 932 0.00 -12.49 -22.94
CA TYR A 932 0.18 -13.71 -22.15
C TYR A 932 0.59 -14.91 -23.02
N ALA A 933 0.01 -15.03 -24.22
CA ALA A 933 0.41 -16.06 -25.16
C ALA A 933 1.83 -15.86 -25.70
N ALA A 934 2.19 -14.63 -26.06
CA ALA A 934 3.48 -14.31 -26.68
C ALA A 934 4.67 -14.30 -25.71
N SER A 935 4.48 -13.90 -24.46
CA SER A 935 5.58 -13.76 -23.49
C SER A 935 6.13 -15.11 -23.04
N ASP A 936 7.44 -15.19 -22.86
CA ASP A 936 8.10 -16.32 -22.20
C ASP A 936 8.06 -16.14 -20.68
N MET A 937 8.27 -14.90 -20.21
CA MET A 937 8.33 -14.51 -18.81
C MET A 937 7.31 -13.42 -18.52
N PHE A 938 6.73 -13.39 -17.32
CA PHE A 938 5.77 -12.36 -16.94
C PHE A 938 6.10 -11.76 -15.58
N ILE A 939 6.33 -10.44 -15.49
CA ILE A 939 6.77 -9.79 -14.25
C ILE A 939 5.62 -9.16 -13.47
N ILE A 940 5.53 -9.49 -12.17
CA ILE A 940 4.57 -8.95 -11.18
C ILE A 940 5.34 -8.45 -9.94
N PRO A 941 5.98 -7.27 -9.99
CA PRO A 941 6.85 -6.78 -8.93
C PRO A 941 6.06 -5.95 -7.89
N SER A 942 4.91 -6.45 -7.45
CA SER A 942 3.99 -5.69 -6.59
C SER A 942 4.56 -5.42 -5.19
N ILE A 943 4.35 -4.21 -4.69
CA ILE A 943 4.71 -3.80 -3.33
C ILE A 943 3.81 -4.50 -2.30
N PHE A 944 2.54 -4.70 -2.62
CA PHE A 944 1.67 -5.67 -1.96
C PHE A 944 0.62 -6.16 -2.97
N GLU A 945 0.19 -7.42 -2.87
CA GLU A 945 -0.73 -8.02 -3.83
C GLU A 945 -1.76 -8.89 -3.11
N PRO A 946 -3.00 -8.41 -2.89
CA PRO A 946 -4.01 -9.15 -2.13
C PRO A 946 -4.26 -10.57 -2.65
N CYS A 947 -4.20 -10.76 -3.96
CA CYS A 947 -4.20 -12.07 -4.60
C CYS A 947 -3.30 -12.10 -5.84
N GLY A 948 -3.58 -11.19 -6.78
CA GLY A 948 -3.09 -11.29 -8.14
C GLY A 948 -3.85 -12.36 -8.93
N LEU A 949 -4.26 -12.05 -10.16
CA LEU A 949 -4.77 -13.03 -11.13
C LEU A 949 -3.83 -13.17 -12.34
N THR A 950 -2.98 -12.18 -12.57
CA THR A 950 -2.11 -12.05 -13.74
C THR A 950 -1.04 -13.14 -13.80
N GLN A 951 -0.54 -13.59 -12.64
CA GLN A 951 0.41 -14.70 -12.52
C GLN A 951 -0.23 -16.06 -12.84
N MET A 952 -1.49 -16.28 -12.41
CA MET A 952 -2.25 -17.50 -12.73
C MET A 952 -2.56 -17.56 -14.23
N ILE A 953 -2.96 -16.44 -14.83
CA ILE A 953 -3.18 -16.34 -16.29
C ILE A 953 -1.85 -16.55 -17.03
N ALA A 954 -0.74 -15.95 -16.58
CA ALA A 954 0.57 -16.15 -17.19
C ALA A 954 0.98 -17.63 -17.21
N MET A 955 0.93 -18.32 -16.06
CA MET A 955 1.20 -19.76 -15.95
C MET A 955 0.27 -20.60 -16.83
N ARG A 956 -1.04 -20.30 -16.83
CA ARG A 956 -2.04 -20.96 -17.68
C ARG A 956 -1.75 -20.83 -19.18
N TYR A 957 -1.09 -19.74 -19.59
CA TYR A 957 -0.62 -19.50 -20.96
C TYR A 957 0.86 -19.89 -21.16
N GLY A 958 1.49 -20.54 -20.18
CA GLY A 958 2.87 -21.02 -20.27
C GLY A 958 3.91 -19.90 -20.31
N SER A 959 3.59 -18.73 -19.75
CA SER A 959 4.53 -17.63 -19.51
C SER A 959 4.94 -17.67 -18.04
N VAL A 960 6.20 -18.00 -17.78
CA VAL A 960 6.71 -18.25 -16.43
C VAL A 960 6.71 -16.95 -15.60
N PRO A 961 6.12 -16.92 -14.39
CA PRO A 961 6.02 -15.72 -13.58
C PRO A 961 7.36 -15.36 -12.90
N ILE A 962 7.59 -14.05 -12.79
CA ILE A 962 8.66 -13.43 -11.99
C ILE A 962 7.98 -12.47 -10.99
N ALA A 963 7.88 -12.86 -9.72
CA ALA A 963 6.97 -12.23 -8.76
C ALA A 963 7.63 -11.85 -7.43
N ARG A 964 7.18 -10.76 -6.79
CA ARG A 964 7.59 -10.48 -5.40
C ARG A 964 6.80 -11.38 -4.43
N GLN A 965 7.46 -11.94 -3.42
CA GLN A 965 6.81 -12.72 -2.36
C GLN A 965 5.98 -11.81 -1.42
N THR A 966 4.70 -11.62 -1.74
CA THR A 966 3.72 -10.88 -0.90
C THR A 966 2.29 -11.28 -1.25
N GLY A 967 1.41 -11.29 -0.24
CA GLY A 967 0.03 -11.71 -0.36
C GLY A 967 -0.15 -12.97 -1.22
N GLY A 968 -1.11 -12.95 -2.15
CA GLY A 968 -1.40 -14.13 -2.98
C GLY A 968 -0.33 -14.49 -4.01
N LEU A 969 0.67 -13.63 -4.28
CA LEU A 969 1.83 -14.03 -5.07
C LEU A 969 2.67 -15.06 -4.32
N LYS A 970 2.79 -14.93 -2.99
CA LYS A 970 3.45 -15.93 -2.14
C LYS A 970 2.66 -17.25 -2.03
N ASP A 971 1.34 -17.17 -2.17
CA ASP A 971 0.46 -18.34 -2.15
C ASP A 971 0.30 -19.04 -3.52
N SER A 972 0.89 -18.50 -4.59
CA SER A 972 0.70 -19.02 -5.96
C SER A 972 1.96 -19.08 -6.85
N VAL A 973 3.03 -18.37 -6.51
CA VAL A 973 4.33 -18.43 -7.21
C VAL A 973 5.41 -18.91 -6.25
N PHE A 974 6.06 -20.01 -6.64
CA PHE A 974 7.02 -20.77 -5.86
C PHE A 974 8.32 -20.87 -6.64
N ASP A 975 9.44 -20.53 -6.02
CA ASP A 975 10.73 -20.42 -6.71
C ASP A 975 11.26 -21.78 -7.18
N VAL A 976 11.79 -21.85 -8.40
CA VAL A 976 12.40 -23.07 -8.96
C VAL A 976 13.80 -23.37 -8.44
N ASP A 977 14.51 -22.35 -7.91
CA ASP A 977 15.87 -22.52 -7.36
C ASP A 977 15.87 -22.65 -5.82
N ASP A 978 14.70 -22.81 -5.19
CA ASP A 978 14.55 -23.03 -3.74
C ASP A 978 14.29 -24.52 -3.45
N ASP A 979 15.34 -25.22 -3.00
CA ASP A 979 15.32 -26.64 -2.62
C ASP A 979 14.39 -26.95 -1.44
N THR A 980 13.96 -25.95 -0.65
CA THR A 980 13.01 -26.17 0.46
C THR A 980 11.57 -26.33 -0.03
N ILE A 981 11.27 -25.85 -1.24
CA ILE A 981 9.96 -25.98 -1.87
C ILE A 981 9.88 -27.36 -2.57
N PRO A 982 8.89 -28.22 -2.25
CA PRO A 982 8.72 -29.49 -2.95
C PRO A 982 8.56 -29.29 -4.46
N HIS A 983 9.35 -30.01 -5.26
CA HIS A 983 9.44 -29.87 -6.73
C HIS A 983 8.09 -29.93 -7.48
N GLN A 984 7.03 -30.47 -6.87
CA GLN A 984 5.67 -30.40 -7.43
C GLN A 984 5.05 -28.98 -7.44
N PHE A 985 5.50 -28.06 -6.57
CA PHE A 985 4.95 -26.69 -6.46
C PHE A 985 5.77 -25.63 -7.22
N GLN A 986 7.10 -25.75 -7.25
CA GLN A 986 8.05 -24.85 -7.95
C GLN A 986 7.60 -24.44 -9.38
N ASN A 987 7.17 -23.19 -9.60
CA ASN A 987 6.46 -22.77 -10.83
C ASN A 987 6.84 -21.35 -11.32
N GLY A 988 7.96 -20.79 -10.86
CA GLY A 988 8.43 -19.50 -11.32
C GLY A 988 9.69 -19.01 -10.62
N PHE A 989 9.94 -17.71 -10.70
CA PHE A 989 11.05 -17.03 -10.05
C PHE A 989 10.52 -15.98 -9.09
N THR A 990 11.12 -15.86 -7.92
CA THR A 990 10.66 -14.97 -6.86
C THR A 990 11.76 -14.11 -6.27
N PHE A 991 11.36 -13.05 -5.60
CA PHE A 991 12.25 -12.20 -4.80
C PHE A 991 11.49 -11.58 -3.62
N MET A 992 12.21 -11.24 -2.54
CA MET A 992 11.59 -10.74 -1.32
C MET A 992 11.63 -9.21 -1.22
N THR A 993 12.80 -8.60 -1.38
CA THR A 993 13.01 -7.16 -1.24
C THR A 993 12.34 -6.38 -2.38
N PRO A 994 11.59 -5.29 -2.12
CA PRO A 994 11.00 -4.47 -3.17
C PRO A 994 12.03 -3.47 -3.75
N ASP A 995 13.16 -3.99 -4.24
CA ASP A 995 14.30 -3.22 -4.73
C ASP A 995 14.85 -3.73 -6.07
N GLU A 996 15.73 -2.95 -6.69
CA GLU A 996 16.32 -3.28 -7.99
C GLU A 996 17.16 -4.56 -7.95
N GLN A 997 17.78 -4.88 -6.80
CA GLN A 997 18.60 -6.09 -6.64
C GLN A 997 17.77 -7.37 -6.52
N GLY A 998 16.63 -7.33 -5.81
CA GLY A 998 15.67 -8.43 -5.80
C GLY A 998 15.15 -8.74 -7.21
N VAL A 999 14.82 -7.68 -7.97
CA VAL A 999 14.39 -7.79 -9.38
C VAL A 999 15.51 -8.35 -10.27
N ASN A 1000 16.76 -7.87 -10.13
CA ASN A 1000 17.93 -8.37 -10.85
C ASN A 1000 18.10 -9.88 -10.64
N SER A 1001 18.16 -10.31 -9.38
CA SER A 1001 18.36 -11.73 -9.00
C SER A 1001 17.32 -12.66 -9.64
N ALA A 1002 16.03 -12.29 -9.60
CA ALA A 1002 14.98 -13.12 -10.18
C ALA A 1002 14.99 -13.11 -11.73
N LEU A 1003 15.28 -11.97 -12.38
CA LEU A 1003 15.43 -11.94 -13.85
C LEU A 1003 16.66 -12.72 -14.31
N GLU A 1004 17.79 -12.62 -13.63
CA GLU A 1004 19.04 -13.27 -14.02
C GLU A 1004 18.91 -14.79 -14.00
N ARG A 1005 18.31 -15.35 -12.94
CA ARG A 1005 18.01 -16.79 -12.84
C ARG A 1005 17.06 -17.25 -13.96
N ALA A 1006 15.99 -16.50 -14.20
CA ALA A 1006 15.03 -16.78 -15.28
C ALA A 1006 15.68 -16.76 -16.68
N PHE A 1007 16.48 -15.73 -16.99
CA PHE A 1007 17.18 -15.60 -18.27
C PHE A 1007 18.25 -16.67 -18.45
N ASN A 1008 18.96 -17.05 -17.38
CA ASN A 1008 19.96 -18.10 -17.43
C ASN A 1008 19.32 -19.46 -17.75
N LEU A 1009 18.23 -19.84 -17.05
CA LEU A 1009 17.50 -21.07 -17.35
C LEU A 1009 16.98 -21.07 -18.80
N TYR A 1010 16.36 -19.97 -19.24
CA TYR A 1010 15.82 -19.83 -20.60
C TYR A 1010 16.87 -19.99 -21.70
N LYS A 1011 18.03 -19.36 -21.53
CA LYS A 1011 19.11 -19.34 -22.54
C LYS A 1011 19.91 -20.65 -22.56
N HIS A 1012 20.17 -21.25 -21.40
CA HIS A 1012 21.11 -22.36 -21.26
C HIS A 1012 20.45 -23.75 -21.19
N ASP A 1013 19.25 -23.89 -20.62
CA ASP A 1013 18.53 -25.16 -20.58
C ASP A 1013 17.08 -25.05 -21.08
N LYS A 1014 16.95 -25.11 -22.40
CA LYS A 1014 15.66 -25.20 -23.09
C LYS A 1014 14.81 -26.41 -22.64
N ALA A 1015 15.43 -27.53 -22.26
CA ALA A 1015 14.69 -28.74 -21.91
C ALA A 1015 14.04 -28.62 -20.51
N SER A 1016 14.73 -28.02 -19.56
CA SER A 1016 14.14 -27.65 -18.27
C SER A 1016 13.13 -26.53 -18.40
N TRP A 1017 13.40 -25.49 -19.21
CA TRP A 1017 12.42 -24.44 -19.50
C TRP A 1017 11.12 -24.97 -20.11
N GLN A 1018 11.20 -25.87 -21.09
CA GLN A 1018 9.99 -26.47 -21.68
C GLN A 1018 9.22 -27.33 -20.67
N ARG A 1019 9.90 -28.07 -19.78
CA ARG A 1019 9.23 -28.81 -18.70
C ARG A 1019 8.53 -27.90 -17.69
N LEU A 1020 9.14 -26.76 -17.34
CA LEU A 1020 8.53 -25.74 -16.48
C LEU A 1020 7.26 -25.17 -17.12
N VAL A 1021 7.35 -24.69 -18.37
CA VAL A 1021 6.20 -24.20 -19.14
C VAL A 1021 5.07 -25.24 -19.24
N GLN A 1022 5.39 -26.52 -19.48
CA GLN A 1022 4.39 -27.59 -19.52
C GLN A 1022 3.78 -27.89 -18.14
N LYS A 1023 4.55 -27.75 -17.06
CA LYS A 1023 4.05 -27.90 -15.69
C LYS A 1023 3.08 -26.78 -15.37
N ASP A 1024 3.47 -25.53 -15.57
CA ASP A 1024 2.70 -24.32 -15.26
C ASP A 1024 1.32 -24.33 -15.93
N MET A 1025 1.27 -24.73 -17.20
CA MET A 1025 0.01 -24.84 -17.96
C MET A 1025 -0.93 -25.96 -17.48
N ASN A 1026 -0.40 -26.95 -16.74
CA ASN A 1026 -1.16 -28.07 -16.17
C ASN A 1026 -1.53 -27.84 -14.70
N ILE A 1027 -1.14 -26.73 -14.06
CA ILE A 1027 -1.62 -26.38 -12.72
C ILE A 1027 -3.10 -26.00 -12.80
N ASP A 1028 -3.90 -26.54 -11.90
CA ASP A 1028 -5.31 -26.17 -11.76
C ASP A 1028 -5.45 -24.83 -11.01
N PHE A 1029 -5.74 -23.77 -11.78
CA PHE A 1029 -6.13 -22.46 -11.26
C PHE A 1029 -7.65 -22.22 -11.38
N SER A 1030 -8.46 -23.26 -11.56
CA SER A 1030 -9.92 -23.12 -11.64
C SER A 1030 -10.53 -22.63 -10.31
N TRP A 1031 -11.78 -22.18 -10.39
CA TRP A 1031 -12.55 -21.81 -9.20
C TRP A 1031 -13.04 -22.99 -8.37
N ASP A 1032 -12.92 -24.25 -8.83
CA ASP A 1032 -13.62 -25.38 -8.19
C ASP A 1032 -13.07 -25.69 -6.78
N SER A 1033 -11.76 -25.55 -6.56
CA SER A 1033 -11.13 -25.66 -5.24
C SER A 1033 -11.60 -24.54 -4.29
N SER A 1034 -11.45 -23.28 -4.70
CA SER A 1034 -11.80 -22.11 -3.88
C SER A 1034 -13.30 -22.00 -3.61
N ALA A 1035 -14.15 -22.30 -4.60
CA ALA A 1035 -15.60 -22.32 -4.45
C ALA A 1035 -16.06 -23.43 -3.47
N SER A 1036 -15.35 -24.56 -3.40
CA SER A 1036 -15.61 -25.59 -2.39
C SER A 1036 -15.34 -25.10 -0.96
N GLN A 1037 -14.32 -24.24 -0.76
CA GLN A 1037 -14.05 -23.62 0.55
C GLN A 1037 -15.14 -22.59 0.92
N TYR A 1038 -15.61 -21.78 -0.05
CA TYR A 1038 -16.74 -20.88 0.15
C TYR A 1038 -18.04 -21.64 0.46
N GLU A 1039 -18.35 -22.70 -0.28
CA GLU A 1039 -19.49 -23.60 -0.04
C GLU A 1039 -19.46 -24.20 1.38
N GLU A 1040 -18.29 -24.67 1.84
CA GLU A 1040 -18.12 -25.22 3.18
C GLU A 1040 -18.39 -24.16 4.27
N LEU A 1041 -17.91 -22.93 4.09
CA LEU A 1041 -18.19 -21.80 5.00
C LEU A 1041 -19.68 -21.45 5.01
N TYR A 1042 -20.32 -21.38 3.85
CA TYR A 1042 -21.76 -21.13 3.72
C TYR A 1042 -22.56 -22.20 4.47
N ALA A 1043 -22.29 -23.48 4.19
CA ALA A 1043 -22.98 -24.61 4.81
C ALA A 1043 -22.80 -24.62 6.34
N LYS A 1044 -21.58 -24.41 6.84
CA LYS A 1044 -21.30 -24.29 8.29
C LYS A 1044 -22.06 -23.13 8.94
N SER A 1045 -22.16 -21.99 8.27
CA SER A 1045 -22.85 -20.80 8.77
C SER A 1045 -24.38 -20.98 8.80
N VAL A 1046 -24.94 -21.54 7.73
CA VAL A 1046 -26.38 -21.85 7.61
C VAL A 1046 -26.80 -22.96 8.59
N ALA A 1047 -25.99 -24.00 8.75
CA ALA A 1047 -26.26 -25.07 9.71
C ALA A 1047 -26.31 -24.56 11.16
N ARG A 1048 -25.36 -23.70 11.57
CA ARG A 1048 -25.37 -23.04 12.88
C ARG A 1048 -26.64 -22.19 13.11
N ALA A 1049 -27.10 -21.48 12.09
CA ALA A 1049 -28.33 -20.69 12.18
C ALA A 1049 -29.58 -21.55 12.31
N ARG A 1050 -29.69 -22.63 11.53
CA ARG A 1050 -30.81 -23.57 11.59
C ARG A 1050 -30.85 -24.31 12.94
N ALA A 1051 -29.70 -24.70 13.48
CA ALA A 1051 -29.58 -25.30 14.80
C ALA A 1051 -30.01 -24.34 15.93
N ALA A 1052 -29.56 -23.08 15.89
CA ALA A 1052 -29.99 -22.06 16.85
C ALA A 1052 -31.51 -21.85 16.80
N ALA A 1053 -32.10 -21.76 15.61
CA ALA A 1053 -33.54 -21.61 15.40
C ALA A 1053 -34.38 -22.86 15.74
N SER A 1054 -33.76 -24.01 16.00
CA SER A 1054 -34.43 -25.22 16.53
C SER A 1054 -34.32 -25.36 18.06
N HIS A 1055 -33.62 -24.44 18.73
CA HIS A 1055 -33.51 -24.36 20.19
C HIS A 1055 -34.22 -23.14 20.79
N THR A 1056 -34.98 -22.40 19.96
CA THR A 1056 -35.79 -21.22 20.32
C THR A 1056 -37.24 -21.42 19.91
#